data_AF-A0A7K1JKH2-F1
#
_entry.id   AF-A0A7K1JKH2-F1
#
_cell.length_a   1.000
_cell.length_b   1.000
_cell.length_c   1.000
_cell.angle_alpha   90.00
_cell.angle_beta   90.00
_cell.angle_gamma   90.00
#
_symmetry.space_group_name_H-M   'P 1'
#
loop_
_entity.id
_entity.type
_entity.pdbx_description
1 polymer ?
#
loop_
_entity_poly.entity_id
_entity_poly.type
_entity_poly.pdbx_seq_one_letter_code
_entity_poly.pdbx_strand_id
1 'polypeptide(L)'
;MAEPPVIEIREWGRPPRRFTVSRPMLFGRECDGINLADTEVSRRHLRVVPSPTALSVVDLGSSNGSSVNGVPLTGRGTLATGDVIRLGHTEIIVLYAPKPQMAEQPSASTAGHDPTRTMRVVKAVEVPVPAAATTEARPAGLRLAERALGIDPTGTKELFPPYTELPHKVSRRVWQVVRVGSVLVYLAVVVALFVRPAGGLFVFFRVIVPLWPALFFIAPGVWRNICPLSASNQLPRVAGFSRAATAPGWWTRNGFLMAAALFFGIAGARVAGLDHNGPAMGVVLAVIIVSAFTGGFLLKGKSGWCSSICPLLPMQRAYGQTPYVTSPNSHCESCVGCAKNCYDFKPRAAWQADMADPEPRWVAPRVLFAAALPGFIIGFFTVHSRIGGTTVEKYGVLALFVLVSVGLCYVLQAVTPLSPAMATAGFAAVAINAYYWFSGPILTDSLRQITGVDAPWLRWPISVAIAALTLWWLARTRVSELQFAYVTGARSEPVLLNPPKMPAPAGAETSAVRVRFESGSEPVGADIGMSLLDVAESSGQAIEAGCRMGVCGADPVSIVEGMSCLSAAEADELKTLNRLGLGKSSRMACCARIQSGEVTVSLTPERAGTTASRPVSFDRSIVSIVVIGNGIAGVTAADFLRRGHPDCEIHLVGAEPHGLYNRMGISRLVYGRSAMQGLYLLPEQWYDEHGVTAWLNTWATGIHLRSQLVRLGTGETLPYDRLILATGSSAAVPDIPGLNRPGSVVLRSAADAMRIRAYVQERRARHAVVAGGGLLGLEAAYCLRQLGLHVTVLERGSRLLSKQIDARCSQIVADHFTRAGITVAHKAETAEVRGDPAVTGVLLKDGRILQGEVFLAATGIRPNIELARDAGLPVGKGVLVDDRMQTRVSGVYAAGDVAEHGGRVLGLWPVATEQAEAAAVNALGGNRTVPSETPPTILKGVELELFSIGPVDPGPGDDVVVIDRPAVPSYRRLVVSRGHAVGATVLGHHPADLSAAQKAVRDKRPVGPVALGVLRNGNWGILSDPERLAY
;
A
#
# COMPACT_ATOMS: atom_id res chain seq x y z
N MET A 1 -35.36 -25.55 22.57
CA MET A 1 -35.43 -24.47 21.57
C MET A 1 -35.88 -23.22 22.32
N ALA A 2 -35.12 -22.13 22.30
CA ALA A 2 -35.57 -20.87 22.90
C ALA A 2 -36.73 -20.30 22.07
N GLU A 3 -37.80 -19.84 22.72
CA GLU A 3 -38.89 -19.17 22.03
C GLU A 3 -38.35 -17.96 21.22
N PRO A 4 -38.86 -17.69 20.01
CA PRO A 4 -38.40 -16.56 19.22
C PRO A 4 -38.82 -15.23 19.87
N PRO A 5 -37.99 -14.17 19.80
CA PRO A 5 -38.32 -12.87 20.35
C PRO A 5 -39.63 -12.31 19.78
N VAL A 6 -40.43 -11.63 20.60
CA VAL A 6 -41.70 -11.03 20.19
C VAL A 6 -41.66 -9.54 20.44
N ILE A 7 -42.09 -8.76 19.45
CA ILE A 7 -42.17 -7.30 19.53
C ILE A 7 -43.59 -6.80 19.20
N GLU A 8 -43.99 -5.67 19.77
CA GLU A 8 -45.25 -4.96 19.48
C GLU A 8 -44.93 -3.55 18.98
N ILE A 9 -45.48 -3.19 17.83
CA ILE A 9 -45.34 -1.86 17.22
C ILE A 9 -46.59 -1.05 17.52
N ARG A 10 -46.41 0.18 18.02
CA ARG A 10 -47.45 1.16 18.28
C ARG A 10 -47.21 2.40 17.43
N GLU A 11 -48.16 2.70 16.56
CA GLU A 11 -48.16 3.87 15.68
C GLU A 11 -49.36 4.76 16.03
N TRP A 12 -49.18 6.08 15.97
CA TRP A 12 -50.26 7.02 16.25
C TRP A 12 -51.46 6.79 15.32
N GLY A 13 -52.66 6.63 15.88
CA GLY A 13 -53.90 6.46 15.12
C GLY A 13 -54.09 5.09 14.45
N ARG A 14 -53.26 4.08 14.79
CA ARG A 14 -53.39 2.70 14.28
C ARG A 14 -53.44 1.67 15.42
N PRO A 15 -54.10 0.52 15.23
CA PRO A 15 -54.09 -0.56 16.21
C PRO A 15 -52.67 -1.16 16.36
N PRO A 16 -52.25 -1.59 17.56
CA PRO A 16 -50.94 -2.21 17.78
C PRO A 16 -50.73 -3.47 16.92
N ARG A 17 -49.52 -3.63 16.38
CA ARG A 17 -49.16 -4.78 15.52
C ARG A 17 -48.07 -5.62 16.17
N ARG A 18 -48.29 -6.92 16.36
CA ARG A 18 -47.32 -7.84 16.98
C ARG A 18 -46.59 -8.67 15.94
N PHE A 19 -45.29 -8.87 16.14
CA PHE A 19 -44.44 -9.64 15.24
C PHE A 19 -43.51 -10.56 16.02
N THR A 20 -43.34 -11.76 15.50
CA THR A 20 -42.30 -12.70 15.94
C THR A 20 -41.04 -12.45 15.11
N VAL A 21 -39.92 -12.18 15.78
CA VAL A 21 -38.64 -11.82 15.15
C VAL A 21 -37.79 -13.08 14.98
N SER A 22 -38.09 -13.88 13.97
CA SER A 22 -37.34 -15.12 13.66
C SER A 22 -36.11 -14.89 12.76
N ARG A 23 -36.01 -13.72 12.13
CA ARG A 23 -34.92 -13.27 11.24
C ARG A 23 -34.68 -11.78 11.42
N PRO A 24 -33.56 -11.20 10.94
CA PRO A 24 -33.38 -9.76 10.96
C PRO A 24 -34.55 -9.03 10.28
N MET A 25 -35.14 -8.06 10.98
CA MET A 25 -36.29 -7.27 10.52
C MET A 25 -35.88 -5.81 10.37
N LEU A 26 -36.10 -5.26 9.17
CA LEU A 26 -35.87 -3.85 8.84
C LEU A 26 -37.14 -3.04 9.11
N PHE A 27 -37.00 -1.83 9.63
CA PHE A 27 -38.10 -0.90 9.90
C PHE A 27 -37.81 0.45 9.22
N GLY A 28 -38.83 1.02 8.61
CA GLY A 28 -38.72 2.32 7.94
C GLY A 28 -40.01 2.70 7.22
N ARG A 29 -40.05 3.89 6.62
CA ARG A 29 -41.23 4.37 5.89
C ARG A 29 -41.46 3.64 4.55
N GLU A 30 -40.36 3.24 3.90
CA GLU A 30 -40.35 2.55 2.60
C GLU A 30 -39.17 1.57 2.58
N CYS A 31 -39.39 0.34 3.06
CA CYS A 31 -38.35 -0.68 3.19
C CYS A 31 -38.85 -2.10 2.90
N ASP A 32 -37.93 -3.01 2.59
CA ASP A 32 -38.21 -4.44 2.35
C ASP A 32 -38.52 -5.24 3.64
N GLY A 33 -38.94 -4.55 4.69
CA GLY A 33 -39.26 -5.09 6.01
C GLY A 33 -40.65 -4.66 6.47
N ILE A 34 -40.72 -3.98 7.63
CA ILE A 34 -41.97 -3.44 8.15
C ILE A 34 -42.05 -1.95 7.83
N ASN A 35 -43.04 -1.61 7.00
CA ASN A 35 -43.36 -0.22 6.68
C ASN A 35 -44.13 0.45 7.83
N LEU A 36 -43.61 1.60 8.25
CA LEU A 36 -44.16 2.46 9.29
C LEU A 36 -44.77 3.70 8.63
N ALA A 37 -45.97 4.08 9.07
CA ALA A 37 -46.73 5.20 8.51
C ALA A 37 -46.24 6.57 9.00
N ASP A 38 -45.31 6.59 9.94
CA ASP A 38 -44.80 7.78 10.60
C ASP A 38 -43.87 8.59 9.67
N THR A 39 -44.20 9.87 9.51
CA THR A 39 -43.46 10.80 8.63
C THR A 39 -42.09 11.18 9.19
N GLU A 40 -41.88 11.06 10.51
CA GLU A 40 -40.58 11.29 11.15
C GLU A 40 -39.64 10.08 11.04
N VAL A 41 -40.13 8.96 10.49
CA VAL A 41 -39.33 7.76 10.27
C VAL A 41 -38.68 7.80 8.87
N SER A 42 -37.36 7.68 8.82
CA SER A 42 -36.59 7.52 7.58
C SER A 42 -37.05 6.31 6.74
N ARG A 43 -36.84 6.36 5.41
CA ARG A 43 -37.22 5.27 4.48
C ARG A 43 -36.67 3.91 4.91
N ARG A 44 -35.40 3.88 5.35
CA ARG A 44 -34.78 2.79 6.12
C ARG A 44 -34.28 3.40 7.42
N HIS A 45 -34.83 3.00 8.57
CA HIS A 45 -34.59 3.68 9.85
C HIS A 45 -33.72 2.84 10.77
N LEU A 46 -34.18 1.66 11.16
CA LEU A 46 -33.46 0.76 12.08
C LEU A 46 -33.66 -0.69 11.68
N ARG A 47 -32.81 -1.57 12.22
CA ARG A 47 -32.93 -3.02 12.06
C ARG A 47 -32.86 -3.72 13.40
N VAL A 48 -33.79 -4.63 13.63
CA VAL A 48 -33.80 -5.55 14.77
C VAL A 48 -33.24 -6.90 14.32
N VAL A 49 -32.27 -7.44 15.06
CA VAL A 49 -31.52 -8.65 14.72
C VAL A 49 -31.67 -9.66 15.88
N PRO A 50 -32.39 -10.79 15.67
CA PRO A 50 -32.49 -11.85 16.66
C PRO A 50 -31.24 -12.74 16.65
N SER A 51 -30.81 -13.21 17.82
CA SER A 51 -29.83 -14.28 18.01
C SER A 51 -30.38 -15.34 18.97
N PRO A 52 -29.77 -16.54 19.06
CA PRO A 52 -30.21 -17.57 20.01
C PRO A 52 -30.16 -17.14 21.49
N THR A 53 -29.39 -16.09 21.82
CA THR A 53 -29.13 -15.67 23.20
C THR A 53 -29.50 -14.22 23.50
N ALA A 54 -29.91 -13.43 22.51
CA ALA A 54 -30.27 -12.03 22.67
C ALA A 54 -31.10 -11.49 21.50
N LEU A 55 -31.81 -10.38 21.72
CA LEU A 55 -32.35 -9.52 20.67
C LEU A 55 -31.50 -8.25 20.60
N SER A 56 -31.20 -7.73 19.41
CA SER A 56 -30.41 -6.50 19.26
C SER A 56 -31.01 -5.55 18.26
N VAL A 57 -30.77 -4.25 18.41
CA VAL A 57 -31.21 -3.19 17.52
C VAL A 57 -30.04 -2.35 17.04
N VAL A 58 -30.08 -1.93 15.78
CA VAL A 58 -29.11 -1.05 15.16
C VAL A 58 -29.85 0.04 14.40
N ASP A 59 -29.56 1.29 14.73
CA ASP A 59 -29.99 2.43 13.90
C ASP A 59 -29.17 2.45 12.60
N LEU A 60 -29.82 2.63 11.45
CA LEU A 60 -29.19 2.57 10.13
C LEU A 60 -28.81 3.95 9.59
N GLY A 61 -28.52 4.90 10.48
CA GLY A 61 -28.21 6.29 10.14
C GLY A 61 -29.49 7.09 9.87
N SER A 62 -30.52 6.88 10.69
CA SER A 62 -31.79 7.59 10.58
C SER A 62 -31.63 9.09 10.78
N SER A 63 -32.51 9.88 10.16
CA SER A 63 -32.43 11.35 10.19
C SER A 63 -32.75 11.94 11.57
N ASN A 64 -33.61 11.27 12.33
CA ASN A 64 -34.11 11.72 13.64
C ASN A 64 -33.57 10.89 14.80
N GLY A 65 -32.74 9.88 14.53
CA GLY A 65 -32.20 8.96 15.52
C GLY A 65 -33.23 7.95 16.06
N SER A 66 -32.72 6.89 16.67
CA SER A 66 -33.49 5.94 17.47
C SER A 66 -33.06 6.05 18.93
N SER A 67 -33.97 5.74 19.86
CA SER A 67 -33.62 5.58 21.28
C SER A 67 -34.18 4.29 21.86
N VAL A 68 -33.51 3.72 22.85
CA VAL A 68 -33.99 2.57 23.64
C VAL A 68 -34.17 3.04 25.07
N ASN A 69 -35.40 2.94 25.60
CA ASN A 69 -35.78 3.43 26.93
C ASN A 69 -35.39 4.90 27.17
N GLY A 70 -35.48 5.73 26.14
CA GLY A 70 -35.12 7.16 26.19
C GLY A 70 -33.61 7.44 26.05
N VAL A 71 -32.75 6.42 25.98
CA VAL A 71 -31.31 6.58 25.72
C VAL A 71 -31.06 6.55 24.21
N PRO A 72 -30.45 7.59 23.62
CA PRO A 72 -30.13 7.60 22.19
C PRO A 72 -29.22 6.42 21.81
N LEU A 73 -29.54 5.77 20.69
CA LEU A 73 -28.82 4.61 20.20
C LEU A 73 -27.59 5.05 19.39
N THR A 74 -26.40 4.99 19.98
CA THR A 74 -25.13 5.39 19.34
C THR A 74 -24.39 4.24 18.65
N GLY A 75 -25.07 3.11 18.42
CA GLY A 75 -24.49 1.88 17.86
C GLY A 75 -25.45 0.69 17.96
N ARG A 76 -24.92 -0.53 18.12
CA ARG A 76 -25.74 -1.72 18.38
C ARG A 76 -26.16 -1.77 19.85
N GLY A 77 -27.46 -1.79 20.11
CA GLY A 77 -28.04 -1.97 21.44
C GLY A 77 -28.56 -3.40 21.62
N THR A 78 -28.36 -3.99 22.80
CA THR A 78 -29.01 -5.25 23.18
C THR A 78 -30.35 -4.93 23.84
N LEU A 79 -31.38 -5.70 23.50
CA LEU A 79 -32.74 -5.52 23.96
C LEU A 79 -33.12 -6.63 24.94
N ALA A 80 -33.69 -6.24 26.07
CA ALA A 80 -34.31 -7.10 27.05
C ALA A 80 -35.85 -7.08 26.93
N THR A 81 -36.50 -8.07 27.52
CA THR A 81 -37.95 -8.06 27.69
C THR A 81 -38.38 -6.82 28.46
N GLY A 82 -39.26 -6.02 27.88
CA GLY A 82 -39.76 -4.75 28.43
C GLY A 82 -39.14 -3.50 27.80
N ASP A 83 -38.08 -3.63 26.99
CA ASP A 83 -37.45 -2.47 26.37
C ASP A 83 -38.35 -1.82 25.31
N VAL A 84 -38.32 -0.49 25.25
CA VAL A 84 -39.07 0.33 24.30
C VAL A 84 -38.11 1.06 23.38
N ILE A 85 -38.19 0.76 22.09
CA ILE A 85 -37.46 1.45 21.02
C ILE A 85 -38.36 2.55 20.47
N ARG A 86 -37.91 3.80 20.50
CA ARG A 86 -38.66 4.94 19.95
C ARG A 86 -37.97 5.49 18.70
N LEU A 87 -38.77 5.68 17.64
CA LEU A 87 -38.38 6.26 16.36
C LEU A 87 -39.49 7.22 15.87
N GLY A 88 -39.22 8.52 15.89
CA GLY A 88 -40.27 9.53 15.68
C GLY A 88 -41.37 9.42 16.75
N HIS A 89 -42.62 9.32 16.30
CA HIS A 89 -43.80 9.06 17.14
C HIS A 89 -44.13 7.56 17.29
N THR A 90 -43.36 6.68 16.66
CA THR A 90 -43.57 5.23 16.70
C THR A 90 -42.77 4.58 17.84
N GLU A 91 -43.41 3.63 18.54
CA GLU A 91 -42.78 2.83 19.59
C GLU A 91 -42.79 1.35 19.22
N ILE A 92 -41.66 0.66 19.42
CA ILE A 92 -41.54 -0.79 19.31
C ILE A 92 -41.19 -1.34 20.69
N ILE A 93 -42.09 -2.10 21.27
CA ILE A 93 -41.98 -2.70 22.60
C ILE A 93 -41.52 -4.15 22.48
N VAL A 94 -40.51 -4.54 23.23
CA VAL A 94 -40.01 -5.91 23.26
C VAL A 94 -40.82 -6.71 24.28
N LEU A 95 -41.78 -7.50 23.80
CA LEU A 95 -42.64 -8.34 24.65
C LEU A 95 -41.89 -9.55 25.20
N TYR A 96 -40.90 -10.06 24.47
CA TYR A 96 -40.07 -11.17 24.89
C TYR A 96 -38.70 -11.14 24.20
N ALA A 97 -37.62 -11.28 24.97
CA ALA A 97 -36.25 -11.50 24.48
C ALA A 97 -35.54 -12.59 25.32
N PRO A 98 -34.70 -13.44 24.70
CA PRO A 98 -33.92 -14.44 25.42
C PRO A 98 -32.97 -13.78 26.44
N LYS A 99 -32.93 -14.30 27.68
CA LYS A 99 -31.99 -13.82 28.71
C LYS A 99 -30.59 -14.40 28.47
N PRO A 100 -29.52 -13.59 28.55
CA PRO A 100 -28.16 -14.12 28.56
C PRO A 100 -27.92 -14.91 29.85
N GLN A 101 -27.47 -16.17 29.74
CA GLN A 101 -27.01 -16.96 30.90
C GLN A 101 -25.71 -16.35 31.44
N MET A 102 -25.78 -15.74 32.63
CA MET A 102 -24.60 -15.35 33.41
C MET A 102 -23.95 -16.61 33.99
N ALA A 103 -22.70 -16.89 33.61
CA ALA A 103 -21.84 -17.81 34.36
C ALA A 103 -21.23 -17.06 35.55
N GLU A 104 -21.32 -17.66 36.75
CA GLU A 104 -20.80 -17.14 38.01
C GLU A 104 -19.31 -16.77 37.93
N GLN A 105 -18.99 -15.59 38.48
CA GLN A 105 -17.63 -15.09 38.64
C GLN A 105 -16.93 -15.78 39.83
N PRO A 106 -15.70 -16.30 39.69
CA PRO A 106 -14.84 -16.52 40.84
C PRO A 106 -14.32 -15.18 41.38
N SER A 107 -14.40 -15.03 42.70
CA SER A 107 -13.99 -13.88 43.49
C SER A 107 -12.62 -13.32 43.13
N ALA A 108 -12.55 -11.99 42.97
CA ALA A 108 -11.34 -11.23 42.74
C ALA A 108 -10.33 -11.40 43.89
N SER A 109 -9.15 -11.93 43.59
CA SER A 109 -7.96 -11.73 44.44
C SER A 109 -7.30 -10.41 44.03
N THR A 110 -7.23 -9.50 44.99
CA THR A 110 -6.48 -8.25 44.91
C THR A 110 -4.99 -8.54 44.96
N ALA A 111 -4.33 -8.54 43.79
CA ALA A 111 -2.90 -8.31 43.69
C ALA A 111 -2.69 -7.01 42.91
N GLY A 112 -2.15 -6.00 43.60
CA GLY A 112 -1.96 -4.65 43.08
C GLY A 112 -1.12 -4.64 41.80
N HIS A 113 -1.71 -4.11 40.73
CA HIS A 113 -1.01 -3.81 39.49
C HIS A 113 -0.61 -2.33 39.51
N ASP A 114 0.68 -2.08 39.65
CA ASP A 114 1.31 -0.76 39.53
C ASP A 114 1.29 -0.31 38.05
N PRO A 115 0.57 0.77 37.70
CA PRO A 115 0.43 1.24 36.32
C PRO A 115 1.66 1.98 35.77
N THR A 116 2.80 2.02 36.49
CA THR A 116 3.99 2.79 36.07
C THR A 116 5.10 1.99 35.37
N ARG A 117 4.89 0.71 35.04
CA ARG A 117 5.84 -0.05 34.21
C ARG A 117 5.66 0.25 32.71
N THR A 118 5.74 1.51 32.35
CA THR A 118 6.02 1.95 30.97
C THR A 118 7.31 1.28 30.48
N MET A 119 7.24 0.65 29.30
CA MET A 119 8.42 0.28 28.52
C MET A 119 9.33 1.50 28.42
N ARG A 120 10.52 1.43 29.02
CA ARG A 120 11.59 2.40 28.80
C ARG A 120 11.87 2.42 27.30
N VAL A 121 11.45 3.50 26.64
CA VAL A 121 11.99 3.91 25.35
C VAL A 121 13.49 4.05 25.55
N VAL A 122 14.26 3.20 24.87
CA VAL A 122 15.72 3.30 24.85
C VAL A 122 16.05 4.68 24.29
N LYS A 123 16.62 5.53 25.14
CA LYS A 123 17.10 6.85 24.76
C LYS A 123 18.14 6.65 23.65
N ALA A 124 17.92 7.25 22.48
CA ALA A 124 18.90 7.22 21.40
C ALA A 124 20.23 7.75 21.94
N VAL A 125 21.25 6.89 21.94
CA VAL A 125 22.62 7.27 22.28
C VAL A 125 23.14 8.11 21.13
N GLU A 126 23.54 9.35 21.41
CA GLU A 126 24.27 10.17 20.45
C GLU A 126 25.62 9.51 20.15
N VAL A 127 25.75 9.01 18.92
CA VAL A 127 26.98 8.37 18.44
C VAL A 127 27.96 9.48 18.00
N PRO A 128 29.23 9.45 18.42
CA PRO A 128 30.23 10.39 17.92
C PRO A 128 30.42 10.21 16.41
N VAL A 129 30.29 11.30 15.67
CA VAL A 129 30.56 11.33 14.23
C VAL A 129 32.05 11.10 14.00
N PRO A 130 32.48 10.10 13.20
CA PRO A 130 33.88 9.93 12.85
C PRO A 130 34.38 11.13 12.04
N ALA A 131 35.63 11.54 12.28
CA ALA A 131 36.27 12.61 11.50
C ALA A 131 36.22 12.28 10.01
N ALA A 132 35.64 13.19 9.23
CA ALA A 132 35.46 13.03 7.80
C ALA A 132 36.81 12.78 7.08
N ALA A 133 36.82 11.81 6.17
CA ALA A 133 37.91 11.64 5.23
C ALA A 133 38.15 12.98 4.50
N THR A 134 39.43 13.38 4.42
CA THR A 134 39.89 14.61 3.78
C THR A 134 39.53 14.60 2.30
N THR A 135 38.32 15.05 2.02
CA THR A 135 37.90 15.52 0.71
C THR A 135 38.61 16.85 0.50
N GLU A 136 39.28 17.05 -0.63
CA GLU A 136 39.88 18.34 -0.97
C GLU A 136 38.92 19.46 -0.61
N ALA A 137 39.42 20.44 0.16
CA ALA A 137 38.60 21.50 0.70
C ALA A 137 38.06 22.36 -0.44
N ARG A 138 36.85 22.01 -0.93
CA ARG A 138 36.15 22.81 -1.94
C ARG A 138 36.09 24.27 -1.48
N PRO A 139 36.31 25.25 -2.35
CA PRO A 139 36.24 26.67 -1.98
C PRO A 139 34.94 26.98 -1.26
N ALA A 140 35.00 27.78 -0.18
CA ALA A 140 33.81 28.11 0.61
C ALA A 140 32.70 28.78 -0.25
N GLY A 141 33.10 29.56 -1.26
CA GLY A 141 32.17 30.17 -2.23
C GLY A 141 31.43 29.14 -3.09
N LEU A 142 32.08 28.04 -3.49
CA LEU A 142 31.44 26.98 -4.27
C LEU A 142 30.42 26.21 -3.42
N ARG A 143 30.77 25.92 -2.17
CA ARG A 143 29.84 25.29 -1.19
C ARG A 143 28.63 26.17 -0.87
N LEU A 144 28.81 27.49 -0.84
CA LEU A 144 27.71 28.44 -0.64
C LEU A 144 26.78 28.46 -1.86
N ALA A 145 27.33 28.47 -3.07
CA ALA A 145 26.57 28.41 -4.33
C ALA A 145 25.80 27.08 -4.48
N GLU A 146 26.45 25.95 -4.18
CA GLU A 146 25.82 24.62 -4.16
C GLU A 146 24.63 24.59 -3.19
N ARG A 147 24.82 25.08 -1.95
CA ARG A 147 23.73 25.17 -0.96
C ARG A 147 22.61 26.10 -1.43
N ALA A 148 22.95 27.24 -2.04
CA ALA A 148 21.97 28.19 -2.57
C ALA A 148 21.14 27.59 -3.71
N LEU A 149 21.72 26.71 -4.52
CA LEU A 149 21.03 25.95 -5.57
C LEU A 149 20.29 24.71 -5.03
N GLY A 150 20.48 24.35 -3.77
CA GLY A 150 19.87 23.16 -3.14
C GLY A 150 20.63 21.86 -3.38
N ILE A 151 21.88 21.94 -3.85
CA ILE A 151 22.83 20.83 -3.92
C ILE A 151 23.37 20.58 -2.52
N ASP A 152 23.36 19.33 -2.06
CA ASP A 152 24.03 18.97 -0.80
C ASP A 152 25.54 18.75 -1.07
N PRO A 153 26.42 19.68 -0.65
CA PRO A 153 27.85 19.55 -0.89
C PRO A 153 28.49 18.44 -0.04
N THR A 154 27.77 17.89 0.94
CA THR A 154 28.27 16.85 1.85
C THR A 154 27.90 15.43 1.42
N GLY A 155 26.88 15.28 0.58
CA GLY A 155 26.35 13.98 0.15
C GLY A 155 25.76 13.13 1.27
N THR A 156 25.50 13.71 2.45
CA THR A 156 25.03 12.99 3.64
C THR A 156 23.55 13.25 3.97
N LYS A 157 22.93 14.24 3.34
CA LYS A 157 21.53 14.59 3.59
C LYS A 157 20.57 13.80 2.72
N GLU A 158 19.48 13.36 3.33
CA GLU A 158 18.31 12.96 2.56
C GLU A 158 17.81 14.16 1.73
N LEU A 159 17.74 13.97 0.41
CA LEU A 159 17.42 15.05 -0.54
C LEU A 159 15.92 15.43 -0.50
N PHE A 160 15.06 14.46 -0.19
CA PHE A 160 13.60 14.61 -0.20
C PHE A 160 12.93 14.04 1.07
N PRO A 161 13.30 14.52 2.26
CA PRO A 161 12.76 14.01 3.51
C PRO A 161 11.25 14.25 3.58
N PRO A 162 10.46 13.32 4.15
CA PRO A 162 9.06 13.55 4.47
C PRO A 162 8.92 14.67 5.52
N TYR A 163 7.73 15.28 5.58
CA TYR A 163 7.46 16.42 6.47
C TYR A 163 7.70 16.11 7.95
N THR A 164 7.57 14.85 8.36
CA THR A 164 7.82 14.37 9.73
C THR A 164 9.27 14.49 10.16
N GLU A 165 10.19 14.56 9.20
CA GLU A 165 11.64 14.67 9.42
C GLU A 165 12.13 16.12 9.25
N LEU A 166 11.25 17.05 8.88
CA LEU A 166 11.61 18.47 8.77
C LEU A 166 11.61 19.14 10.17
N PRO A 167 12.54 20.07 10.43
CA PRO A 167 12.61 20.75 11.72
C PRO A 167 11.39 21.65 11.94
N HIS A 168 10.71 21.47 13.08
CA HIS A 168 9.60 22.33 13.50
C HIS A 168 10.13 23.60 14.19
N LYS A 169 10.22 24.71 13.45
CA LYS A 169 10.63 26.02 14.02
C LYS A 169 9.52 26.74 14.80
N VAL A 170 8.26 26.41 14.51
CA VAL A 170 7.07 27.06 15.10
C VAL A 170 6.24 25.99 15.80
N SER A 171 5.86 26.26 17.04
CA SER A 171 5.07 25.31 17.84
C SER A 171 3.66 25.13 17.29
N ARG A 172 3.06 23.96 17.54
CA ARG A 172 1.69 23.66 17.09
C ARG A 172 0.65 24.62 17.67
N ARG A 173 0.82 25.04 18.93
CA ARG A 173 -0.09 26.00 19.59
C ARG A 173 -0.10 27.34 18.87
N VAL A 174 1.06 27.83 18.44
CA VAL A 174 1.14 29.07 17.66
C VAL A 174 0.40 28.91 16.34
N TRP A 175 0.57 27.77 15.64
CA TRP A 175 -0.20 27.52 14.41
C TRP A 175 -1.70 27.44 14.65
N GLN A 176 -2.16 26.87 15.76
CA GLN A 176 -3.59 26.85 16.12
C GLN A 176 -4.16 28.25 16.31
N VAL A 177 -3.46 29.12 17.05
CA VAL A 177 -3.86 30.53 17.25
C VAL A 177 -3.92 31.27 15.90
N VAL A 178 -2.89 31.12 15.07
CA VAL A 178 -2.85 31.75 13.75
C VAL A 178 -4.00 31.29 12.84
N ARG A 179 -4.41 30.01 12.93
CA ARG A 179 -5.56 29.47 12.16
C ARG A 179 -6.90 30.01 12.64
N VAL A 180 -7.10 30.10 13.94
CA VAL A 180 -8.30 30.73 14.49
C VAL A 180 -8.38 32.18 14.01
N GLY A 181 -7.27 32.92 14.12
CA GLY A 181 -7.15 34.27 13.59
C GLY A 181 -7.45 34.34 12.09
N SER A 182 -6.91 33.43 11.28
CA SER A 182 -7.13 33.47 9.83
C SER A 182 -8.57 33.16 9.43
N VAL A 183 -9.26 32.25 10.12
CA VAL A 183 -10.69 31.98 9.91
C VAL A 183 -11.52 33.21 10.31
N LEU A 184 -11.21 33.86 11.44
CA LEU A 184 -11.89 35.07 11.87
C LEU A 184 -11.71 36.21 10.87
N VAL A 185 -10.49 36.43 10.37
CA VAL A 185 -10.21 37.43 9.32
C VAL A 185 -10.98 37.10 8.04
N TYR A 186 -11.04 35.83 7.64
CA TYR A 186 -11.81 35.40 6.47
C TYR A 186 -13.30 35.73 6.62
N LEU A 187 -13.89 35.38 7.76
CA LEU A 187 -15.30 35.68 8.06
C LEU A 187 -15.55 37.18 8.13
N ALA A 188 -14.62 37.97 8.69
CA ALA A 188 -14.70 39.43 8.71
C ALA A 188 -14.72 40.03 7.29
N VAL A 189 -13.92 39.50 6.36
CA VAL A 189 -13.96 39.90 4.95
C VAL A 189 -15.29 39.55 4.30
N VAL A 190 -15.82 38.35 4.56
CA VAL A 190 -17.16 37.94 4.06
C VAL A 190 -18.23 38.90 4.56
N VAL A 191 -18.26 39.21 5.86
CA VAL A 191 -19.21 40.16 6.46
C VAL A 191 -19.03 41.56 5.87
N ALA A 192 -17.78 42.03 5.71
CA ALA A 192 -17.49 43.33 5.12
C ALA A 192 -18.00 43.44 3.68
N LEU A 193 -17.98 42.37 2.88
CA LEU A 193 -18.50 42.35 1.52
C LEU A 193 -20.03 42.55 1.44
N PHE A 194 -20.76 42.23 2.51
CA PHE A 194 -22.21 42.51 2.62
C PHE A 194 -22.49 43.86 3.27
N VAL A 195 -21.78 44.21 4.35
CA VAL A 195 -22.08 45.40 5.17
C VAL A 195 -21.43 46.67 4.60
N ARG A 196 -20.22 46.56 4.05
CA ARG A 196 -19.48 47.66 3.40
C ARG A 196 -18.84 47.17 2.09
N PRO A 197 -19.65 46.91 1.04
CA PRO A 197 -19.22 46.27 -0.20
C PRO A 197 -17.94 46.85 -0.81
N ALA A 198 -17.83 48.18 -0.93
CA ALA A 198 -16.66 48.85 -1.49
C ALA A 198 -15.38 48.61 -0.65
N GLY A 199 -15.49 48.67 0.68
CA GLY A 199 -14.37 48.39 1.59
C GLY A 199 -13.96 46.92 1.58
N GLY A 200 -14.93 46.00 1.55
CA GLY A 200 -14.67 44.57 1.43
C GLY A 200 -13.99 44.20 0.11
N LEU A 201 -14.45 44.77 -1.01
CA LEU A 201 -13.83 44.58 -2.33
C LEU A 201 -12.42 45.16 -2.38
N PHE A 202 -12.19 46.34 -1.79
CA PHE A 202 -10.86 46.92 -1.67
C PHE A 202 -9.90 45.99 -0.91
N VAL A 203 -10.26 45.56 0.31
CA VAL A 203 -9.42 44.67 1.12
C VAL A 203 -9.15 43.35 0.38
N PHE A 204 -10.17 42.76 -0.23
CA PHE A 204 -10.02 41.46 -0.89
C PHE A 204 -9.20 41.54 -2.19
N PHE A 205 -9.60 42.37 -3.14
CA PHE A 205 -8.99 42.39 -4.48
C PHE A 205 -7.75 43.28 -4.61
N ARG A 206 -7.61 44.32 -3.78
CA ARG A 206 -6.51 45.28 -3.87
C ARG A 206 -5.42 45.03 -2.83
N VAL A 207 -5.74 44.37 -1.71
CA VAL A 207 -4.76 44.03 -0.66
C VAL A 207 -4.44 42.53 -0.64
N ILE A 208 -5.44 41.67 -0.43
CA ILE A 208 -5.20 40.24 -0.18
C ILE A 208 -4.78 39.48 -1.45
N VAL A 209 -5.58 39.56 -2.53
CA VAL A 209 -5.36 38.79 -3.77
C VAL A 209 -3.98 39.05 -4.41
N PRO A 210 -3.47 40.30 -4.49
CA PRO A 210 -2.14 40.58 -5.06
C PRO A 210 -0.96 39.99 -4.28
N LEU A 211 -1.14 39.64 -3.01
CA LEU A 211 -0.07 39.10 -2.16
C LEU A 211 0.03 37.56 -2.23
N TRP A 212 -1.04 36.87 -2.61
CA TRP A 212 -1.08 35.40 -2.61
C TRP A 212 -0.10 34.74 -3.59
N PRO A 213 0.06 35.17 -4.86
CA PRO A 213 1.00 34.54 -5.79
C PRO A 213 2.44 34.53 -5.26
N ALA A 214 2.94 35.64 -4.69
CA ALA A 214 4.25 35.69 -4.04
C ALA A 214 4.34 34.74 -2.84
N LEU A 215 3.28 34.63 -2.02
CA LEU A 215 3.28 33.70 -0.89
C LEU A 215 3.35 32.24 -1.35
N PHE A 216 2.61 31.86 -2.40
CA PHE A 216 2.68 30.51 -3.00
C PHE A 216 4.04 30.20 -3.61
N PHE A 217 4.68 31.21 -4.18
CA PHE A 217 5.99 31.10 -4.81
C PHE A 217 7.13 31.00 -3.79
N ILE A 218 7.07 31.79 -2.72
CA ILE A 218 8.14 31.85 -1.72
C ILE A 218 7.97 30.78 -0.64
N ALA A 219 6.78 30.69 -0.05
CA ALA A 219 6.51 29.92 1.15
C ALA A 219 5.17 29.15 1.10
N PRO A 220 4.97 28.24 0.11
CA PRO A 220 3.71 27.51 -0.03
C PRO A 220 3.35 26.68 1.21
N GLY A 221 4.33 26.12 1.93
CA GLY A 221 4.10 25.41 3.20
C GLY A 221 3.57 26.31 4.32
N VAL A 222 3.94 27.60 4.34
CA VAL A 222 3.38 28.57 5.30
C VAL A 222 1.93 28.84 4.98
N TRP A 223 1.60 29.07 3.69
CA TRP A 223 0.21 29.20 3.25
C TRP A 223 -0.64 27.99 3.69
N ARG A 224 -0.13 26.77 3.51
CA ARG A 224 -0.83 25.54 3.91
C ARG A 224 -1.18 25.51 5.39
N ASN A 225 -0.41 26.17 6.26
CA ASN A 225 -0.65 26.22 7.69
C ASN A 225 -1.55 27.38 8.15
N ILE A 226 -1.57 28.50 7.42
CA ILE A 226 -2.40 29.68 7.73
C ILE A 226 -3.75 29.67 7.01
N CYS A 227 -3.93 28.83 5.99
CA CYS A 227 -5.10 28.86 5.12
C CYS A 227 -6.41 28.65 5.91
N PRO A 228 -7.37 29.61 5.88
CA PRO A 228 -8.63 29.49 6.62
C PRO A 228 -9.51 28.35 6.10
N LEU A 229 -9.41 28.03 4.81
CA LEU A 229 -10.13 26.89 4.21
C LEU A 229 -9.58 25.56 4.69
N SER A 230 -8.26 25.43 4.86
CA SER A 230 -7.67 24.22 5.44
C SER A 230 -8.00 24.09 6.92
N ALA A 231 -8.05 25.20 7.67
CA ALA A 231 -8.48 25.17 9.06
C ALA A 231 -9.94 24.72 9.18
N SER A 232 -10.83 25.32 8.38
CA SER A 232 -12.26 24.97 8.34
C SER A 232 -12.50 23.52 7.92
N ASN A 233 -11.74 23.03 6.94
CA ASN A 233 -11.81 21.62 6.51
C ASN A 233 -11.32 20.63 7.59
N GLN A 234 -10.39 21.02 8.46
CA GLN A 234 -9.91 20.11 9.52
C GLN A 234 -10.72 20.21 10.82
N LEU A 235 -11.54 21.24 10.97
CA LEU A 235 -12.31 21.50 12.19
C LEU A 235 -13.21 20.32 12.61
N PRO A 236 -14.02 19.68 11.72
CA PRO A 236 -14.85 18.53 12.11
C PRO A 236 -14.06 17.35 12.67
N ARG A 237 -12.81 17.17 12.21
CA ARG A 237 -11.93 16.10 12.69
C ARG A 237 -11.35 16.41 14.06
N VAL A 238 -10.84 17.62 14.24
CA VAL A 238 -10.28 18.06 15.53
C VAL A 238 -11.35 18.04 16.62
N ALA A 239 -12.60 18.29 16.25
CA ALA A 239 -13.75 18.25 17.16
C ALA A 239 -14.43 16.86 17.27
N GLY A 240 -13.93 15.83 16.58
CA GLY A 240 -14.35 14.44 16.79
C GLY A 240 -15.67 14.01 16.14
N PHE A 241 -16.20 14.75 15.14
CA PHE A 241 -17.50 14.44 14.51
C PHE A 241 -17.45 14.23 12.98
N SER A 242 -16.28 13.94 12.41
CA SER A 242 -16.11 13.63 10.99
C SER A 242 -16.57 12.20 10.64
N ARG A 243 -17.24 12.01 9.50
CA ARG A 243 -17.62 10.69 8.93
C ARG A 243 -16.45 9.91 8.31
N ALA A 244 -15.37 10.60 7.95
CA ALA A 244 -14.13 10.02 7.41
C ALA A 244 -14.31 9.09 6.19
N ALA A 245 -15.32 9.32 5.34
CA ALA A 245 -15.54 8.51 4.15
C ALA A 245 -14.40 8.66 3.12
N THR A 246 -14.20 7.65 2.30
CA THR A 246 -13.29 7.73 1.15
C THR A 246 -13.95 8.55 0.03
N ALA A 247 -13.16 9.43 -0.62
CA ALA A 247 -13.66 10.19 -1.75
C ALA A 247 -13.90 9.22 -2.94
N PRO A 248 -15.01 9.34 -3.69
CA PRO A 248 -15.28 8.51 -4.85
C PRO A 248 -14.12 8.53 -5.85
N GLY A 249 -13.84 7.39 -6.50
CA GLY A 249 -12.70 7.27 -7.43
C GLY A 249 -12.74 8.23 -8.62
N TRP A 250 -13.92 8.67 -9.07
CA TRP A 250 -14.00 9.70 -10.12
C TRP A 250 -13.55 11.08 -9.61
N TRP A 251 -13.80 11.39 -8.34
CA TRP A 251 -13.38 12.64 -7.71
C TRP A 251 -11.86 12.64 -7.52
N THR A 252 -11.28 11.57 -6.99
CA THR A 252 -9.82 11.49 -6.81
C THR A 252 -9.06 11.55 -8.14
N ARG A 253 -9.62 10.97 -9.21
CA ARG A 253 -9.05 11.03 -10.58
C ARG A 253 -9.15 12.43 -11.21
N ASN A 254 -10.30 13.09 -11.08
CA ASN A 254 -10.55 14.37 -11.77
C ASN A 254 -10.35 15.61 -10.88
N GLY A 255 -10.00 15.44 -9.60
CA GLY A 255 -9.97 16.51 -8.61
C GLY A 255 -9.09 17.70 -9.02
N PHE A 256 -7.91 17.45 -9.57
CA PHE A 256 -7.03 18.54 -10.05
C PHE A 256 -7.65 19.32 -11.21
N LEU A 257 -8.31 18.64 -12.16
CA LEU A 257 -8.99 19.29 -13.27
C LEU A 257 -10.19 20.12 -12.79
N MET A 258 -10.97 19.60 -11.83
CA MET A 258 -12.05 20.34 -11.18
C MET A 258 -11.52 21.58 -10.47
N ALA A 259 -10.41 21.46 -9.73
CA ALA A 259 -9.76 22.59 -9.08
C ALA A 259 -9.27 23.65 -10.08
N ALA A 260 -8.70 23.22 -11.22
CA ALA A 260 -8.27 24.12 -12.30
C ALA A 260 -9.46 24.83 -12.95
N ALA A 261 -10.56 24.12 -13.22
CA ALA A 261 -11.78 24.70 -13.76
C ALA A 261 -12.41 25.71 -12.80
N LEU A 262 -12.48 25.38 -11.50
CA LEU A 262 -12.95 26.31 -10.46
C LEU A 262 -12.06 27.54 -10.34
N PHE A 263 -10.73 27.38 -10.43
CA PHE A 263 -9.80 28.50 -10.44
C PHE A 263 -10.07 29.46 -11.59
N PHE A 264 -10.03 28.98 -12.84
CA PHE A 264 -10.25 29.81 -14.01
C PHE A 264 -11.67 30.37 -14.07
N GLY A 265 -12.67 29.62 -13.62
CA GLY A 265 -14.06 30.07 -13.53
C GLY A 265 -14.24 31.22 -12.55
N ILE A 266 -13.75 31.07 -11.31
CA ILE A 266 -13.87 32.13 -10.27
C ILE A 266 -13.03 33.35 -10.65
N ALA A 267 -11.79 33.14 -11.09
CA ALA A 267 -10.93 34.25 -11.51
C ALA A 267 -11.48 34.94 -12.77
N GLY A 268 -12.03 34.17 -13.72
CA GLY A 268 -12.61 34.67 -14.97
C GLY A 268 -13.91 35.42 -14.77
N ALA A 269 -14.74 35.04 -13.78
CA ALA A 269 -15.98 35.72 -13.44
C ALA A 269 -15.79 37.21 -13.08
N ARG A 270 -14.57 37.62 -12.75
CA ARG A 270 -14.21 39.05 -12.59
C ARG A 270 -14.38 39.85 -13.88
N VAL A 271 -14.17 39.24 -15.04
CA VAL A 271 -14.45 39.89 -16.35
C VAL A 271 -15.94 40.23 -16.48
N ALA A 272 -16.82 39.44 -15.84
CA ALA A 272 -18.25 39.69 -15.78
C ALA A 272 -18.69 40.58 -14.59
N GLY A 273 -17.75 41.15 -13.85
CA GLY A 273 -18.03 42.12 -12.78
C GLY A 273 -18.10 41.56 -11.35
N LEU A 274 -17.59 40.34 -11.11
CA LEU A 274 -17.52 39.79 -9.74
C LEU A 274 -16.70 40.69 -8.78
N ASP A 275 -15.70 41.42 -9.28
CA ASP A 275 -14.89 42.36 -8.51
C ASP A 275 -15.50 43.76 -8.35
N HIS A 276 -16.70 43.98 -8.88
CA HIS A 276 -17.50 45.20 -8.67
C HIS A 276 -18.74 44.96 -7.81
N ASN A 277 -19.10 43.70 -7.54
CA ASN A 277 -20.28 43.33 -6.76
C ASN A 277 -19.89 42.64 -5.45
N GLY A 278 -19.89 43.41 -4.36
CA GLY A 278 -19.51 42.93 -3.03
C GLY A 278 -20.35 41.74 -2.54
N PRO A 279 -21.69 41.84 -2.52
CA PRO A 279 -22.55 40.71 -2.13
C PRO A 279 -22.32 39.44 -2.95
N ALA A 280 -22.16 39.55 -4.27
CA ALA A 280 -21.86 38.39 -5.12
C ALA A 280 -20.54 37.72 -4.74
N MET A 281 -19.48 38.50 -4.51
CA MET A 281 -18.20 37.97 -4.03
C MET A 281 -18.31 37.38 -2.61
N GLY A 282 -19.10 38.02 -1.74
CA GLY A 282 -19.39 37.53 -0.39
C GLY A 282 -20.06 36.15 -0.41
N VAL A 283 -21.04 35.94 -1.29
CA VAL A 283 -21.67 34.63 -1.52
C VAL A 283 -20.65 33.59 -2.00
N VAL A 284 -19.79 33.94 -2.97
CA VAL A 284 -18.75 33.02 -3.47
C VAL A 284 -17.81 32.58 -2.34
N LEU A 285 -17.33 33.50 -1.50
CA LEU A 285 -16.47 33.18 -0.36
C LEU A 285 -17.22 32.35 0.71
N ALA A 286 -18.46 32.70 1.02
CA ALA A 286 -19.28 31.93 1.97
C ALA A 286 -19.49 30.48 1.49
N VAL A 287 -19.82 30.28 0.22
CA VAL A 287 -19.98 28.95 -0.39
C VAL A 287 -18.66 28.16 -0.32
N ILE A 288 -17.53 28.81 -0.59
CA ILE A 288 -16.20 28.17 -0.56
C ILE A 288 -15.85 27.66 0.85
N ILE A 289 -16.03 28.48 1.90
CA ILE A 289 -15.69 28.06 3.27
C ILE A 289 -16.66 27.01 3.81
N VAL A 290 -17.95 27.11 3.49
CA VAL A 290 -18.96 26.09 3.83
C VAL A 290 -18.62 24.77 3.13
N SER A 291 -18.28 24.80 1.85
CA SER A 291 -17.90 23.60 1.11
C SER A 291 -16.62 22.96 1.67
N ALA A 292 -15.65 23.78 2.09
CA ALA A 292 -14.43 23.29 2.74
C ALA A 292 -14.74 22.58 4.07
N PHE A 293 -15.62 23.16 4.90
CA PHE A 293 -16.09 22.56 6.15
C PHE A 293 -16.85 21.25 5.89
N THR A 294 -17.81 21.25 4.96
CA THR A 294 -18.60 20.07 4.58
C THR A 294 -17.72 18.94 4.05
N GLY A 295 -16.74 19.24 3.20
CA GLY A 295 -15.77 18.25 2.75
C GLY A 295 -14.94 17.66 3.89
N GLY A 296 -14.66 18.46 4.93
CA GLY A 296 -13.97 18.03 6.14
C GLY A 296 -14.80 17.11 7.04
N PHE A 297 -16.10 17.36 7.08
CA PHE A 297 -17.06 16.53 7.79
C PHE A 297 -17.28 15.19 7.09
N LEU A 298 -17.35 15.17 5.75
CA LEU A 298 -17.68 13.97 4.99
C LEU A 298 -16.47 13.05 4.72
N LEU A 299 -15.30 13.62 4.39
CA LEU A 299 -14.21 12.87 3.73
C LEU A 299 -12.91 12.77 4.57
N LYS A 300 -12.15 11.68 4.35
CA LYS A 300 -10.90 11.38 5.07
C LYS A 300 -9.76 12.37 4.79
N GLY A 301 -8.90 12.60 5.78
CA GLY A 301 -7.71 13.46 5.64
C GLY A 301 -8.03 14.87 5.10
N LYS A 302 -7.24 15.32 4.13
CA LYS A 302 -7.43 16.57 3.38
C LYS A 302 -8.08 16.35 2.00
N SER A 303 -8.56 15.12 1.71
CA SER A 303 -9.15 14.78 0.41
C SER A 303 -10.50 15.47 0.19
N GLY A 304 -11.15 15.95 1.25
CA GLY A 304 -12.42 16.66 1.13
C GLY A 304 -12.34 18.06 0.53
N TRP A 305 -11.15 18.68 0.48
CA TRP A 305 -11.00 20.02 -0.06
C TRP A 305 -9.58 20.32 -0.53
N CYS A 306 -8.64 20.41 0.42
CA CYS A 306 -7.32 21.01 0.20
C CYS A 306 -6.40 20.22 -0.72
N SER A 307 -6.66 18.93 -0.91
CA SER A 307 -5.87 18.05 -1.79
C SER A 307 -6.69 17.52 -2.98
N SER A 308 -7.87 18.09 -3.23
CA SER A 308 -8.77 17.69 -4.31
C SER A 308 -9.28 18.90 -5.10
N ILE A 309 -10.39 19.51 -4.69
CA ILE A 309 -11.16 20.50 -5.47
C ILE A 309 -10.84 21.96 -5.13
N CYS A 310 -9.99 22.22 -4.12
CA CYS A 310 -9.64 23.58 -3.73
C CYS A 310 -9.13 24.39 -4.95
N PRO A 311 -9.73 25.54 -5.30
CA PRO A 311 -9.34 26.30 -6.49
C PRO A 311 -7.91 26.86 -6.42
N LEU A 312 -7.33 26.93 -5.22
CA LEU A 312 -5.94 27.37 -5.05
C LEU A 312 -4.91 26.23 -5.13
N LEU A 313 -5.36 24.96 -5.18
CA LEU A 313 -4.47 23.80 -5.28
C LEU A 313 -3.59 23.83 -6.54
N PRO A 314 -4.11 24.11 -7.76
CA PRO A 314 -3.29 24.13 -8.96
C PRO A 314 -2.19 25.20 -8.90
N MET A 315 -2.52 26.39 -8.38
CA MET A 315 -1.56 27.48 -8.17
C MET A 315 -0.47 27.10 -7.17
N GLN A 316 -0.87 26.54 -6.02
CA GLN A 316 0.04 26.07 -4.98
C GLN A 316 0.97 24.97 -5.48
N ARG A 317 0.48 24.12 -6.38
CA ARG A 317 1.26 23.04 -6.98
C ARG A 317 2.24 23.56 -8.04
N ALA A 318 1.78 24.43 -8.94
CA ALA A 318 2.60 25.00 -10.01
C ALA A 318 3.81 25.78 -9.47
N TYR A 319 3.63 26.55 -8.38
CA TYR A 319 4.72 27.28 -7.73
C TYR A 319 5.46 26.49 -6.63
N GLY A 320 4.87 25.39 -6.16
CA GLY A 320 5.39 24.56 -5.07
C GLY A 320 6.52 23.60 -5.45
N GLN A 321 7.09 23.70 -6.66
CA GLN A 321 8.10 22.74 -7.14
C GLN A 321 9.38 22.77 -6.30
N THR A 322 9.97 23.96 -6.13
CA THR A 322 11.17 24.18 -5.31
C THR A 322 11.01 25.37 -4.36
N PRO A 323 10.26 25.21 -3.26
CA PRO A 323 9.98 26.32 -2.35
C PRO A 323 11.25 26.95 -1.77
N TYR A 324 11.26 28.26 -1.59
CA TYR A 324 12.33 28.98 -0.89
C TYR A 324 12.29 28.71 0.61
N VAL A 325 11.08 28.68 1.16
CA VAL A 325 10.84 28.38 2.57
C VAL A 325 10.03 27.10 2.68
N THR A 326 10.65 26.06 3.24
CA THR A 326 9.95 24.83 3.62
C THR A 326 9.42 24.95 5.04
N SER A 327 8.12 24.74 5.21
CA SER A 327 7.48 24.62 6.53
C SER A 327 6.80 23.27 6.61
N PRO A 328 7.05 22.45 7.66
CA PRO A 328 6.33 21.20 7.84
C PRO A 328 4.82 21.47 7.99
N ASN A 329 4.01 20.54 7.50
CA ASN A 329 2.58 20.56 7.72
C ASN A 329 2.29 20.35 9.21
N SER A 330 1.43 21.20 9.79
CA SER A 330 0.97 21.05 11.18
C SER A 330 -0.54 20.83 11.29
N HIS A 331 -1.20 20.45 10.18
CA HIS A 331 -2.61 20.04 10.17
C HIS A 331 -2.81 18.53 10.31
N CYS A 332 -1.90 17.71 9.75
CA CYS A 332 -1.99 16.25 9.84
C CYS A 332 -0.97 15.77 10.86
N GLU A 333 -1.38 15.02 11.86
CA GLU A 333 -0.48 14.42 12.85
C GLU A 333 0.05 13.06 12.40
N SER A 334 -0.75 12.34 11.60
CA SER A 334 -0.39 11.10 10.92
C SER A 334 -0.78 11.18 9.44
N CYS A 335 0.01 10.56 8.56
CA CYS A 335 -0.33 10.49 7.14
C CYS A 335 -1.37 9.39 6.93
N VAL A 336 -2.54 9.75 6.37
CA VAL A 336 -3.65 8.82 6.08
C VAL A 336 -3.80 8.52 4.59
N GLY A 337 -2.76 8.80 3.78
CA GLY A 337 -2.76 8.51 2.34
C GLY A 337 -3.88 9.21 1.55
N CYS A 338 -4.34 10.39 1.97
CA CYS A 338 -5.55 10.99 1.41
C CYS A 338 -5.41 11.55 -0.02
N ALA A 339 -4.19 11.68 -0.55
CA ALA A 339 -3.93 12.11 -1.91
C ALA A 339 -2.59 11.55 -2.42
N LYS A 340 -2.58 11.08 -3.67
CA LYS A 340 -1.36 10.67 -4.39
C LYS A 340 -0.40 11.86 -4.51
N ASN A 341 0.90 11.58 -4.33
CA ASN A 341 1.99 12.58 -4.36
C ASN A 341 1.67 13.84 -3.53
N CYS A 342 1.24 13.68 -2.28
CA CYS A 342 0.79 14.79 -1.45
C CYS A 342 1.92 15.80 -1.16
N TYR A 343 1.69 17.07 -1.50
CA TYR A 343 2.61 18.17 -1.19
C TYR A 343 2.90 18.28 0.32
N ASP A 344 1.88 18.08 1.17
CA ASP A 344 2.06 18.16 2.63
C ASP A 344 2.90 16.99 3.18
N PHE A 345 3.06 15.91 2.42
CA PHE A 345 3.86 14.76 2.84
C PHE A 345 5.33 14.91 2.40
N LYS A 346 5.58 15.14 1.11
CA LYS A 346 6.93 15.33 0.54
C LYS A 346 6.99 16.59 -0.33
N PRO A 347 7.07 17.80 0.26
CA PRO A 347 6.85 19.05 -0.48
C PRO A 347 7.86 19.28 -1.62
N ARG A 348 9.13 18.86 -1.46
CA ARG A 348 10.17 19.04 -2.48
C ARG A 348 10.12 18.02 -3.62
N ALA A 349 9.48 16.87 -3.40
CA ALA A 349 9.40 15.79 -4.40
C ALA A 349 8.01 15.69 -5.05
N ALA A 350 6.97 16.25 -4.43
CA ALA A 350 5.58 16.03 -4.80
C ALA A 350 5.26 16.41 -6.26
N TRP A 351 5.81 17.51 -6.78
CA TRP A 351 5.57 17.92 -8.17
C TRP A 351 6.37 17.08 -9.17
N GLN A 352 7.62 16.73 -8.85
CA GLN A 352 8.43 15.84 -9.70
C GLN A 352 7.81 14.45 -9.77
N ALA A 353 7.31 13.92 -8.66
CA ALA A 353 6.55 12.68 -8.63
C ALA A 353 5.23 12.77 -9.44
N ASP A 354 4.58 13.92 -9.46
CA ASP A 354 3.41 14.16 -10.32
C ASP A 354 3.76 14.17 -11.82
N MET A 355 4.94 14.70 -12.20
CA MET A 355 5.39 14.81 -13.59
C MET A 355 6.03 13.52 -14.11
N ALA A 356 6.60 12.70 -13.22
CA ALA A 356 7.18 11.39 -13.52
C ALA A 356 6.16 10.25 -13.48
N ASP A 357 4.88 10.57 -13.28
CA ASP A 357 3.82 9.57 -13.23
C ASP A 357 3.59 8.94 -14.62
N PRO A 358 3.51 7.61 -14.73
CA PRO A 358 3.32 6.96 -16.03
C PRO A 358 1.92 7.19 -16.60
N GLU A 359 0.93 7.59 -15.80
CA GLU A 359 -0.44 7.77 -16.26
C GLU A 359 -0.65 9.17 -16.87
N PRO A 360 -0.89 9.30 -18.20
CA PRO A 360 -1.02 10.61 -18.85
C PRO A 360 -2.18 11.44 -18.30
N ARG A 361 -3.25 10.78 -17.83
CA ARG A 361 -4.40 11.44 -17.21
C ARG A 361 -4.05 12.16 -15.91
N TRP A 362 -2.98 11.75 -15.24
CA TRP A 362 -2.49 12.41 -14.03
C TRP A 362 -1.59 13.61 -14.39
N VAL A 363 -0.72 13.46 -15.39
CA VAL A 363 0.24 14.50 -15.80
C VAL A 363 -0.44 15.63 -16.57
N ALA A 364 -1.28 15.30 -17.56
CA ALA A 364 -1.80 16.26 -18.53
C ALA A 364 -2.59 17.44 -17.91
N PRO A 365 -3.49 17.27 -16.91
CA PRO A 365 -4.20 18.40 -16.30
C PRO A 365 -3.26 19.41 -15.62
N ARG A 366 -2.14 18.96 -15.07
CA ARG A 366 -1.13 19.80 -14.41
C ARG A 366 -0.34 20.61 -15.43
N VAL A 367 0.04 19.97 -16.53
CA VAL A 367 0.70 20.62 -17.67
C VAL A 367 -0.24 21.66 -18.28
N LEU A 368 -1.50 21.28 -18.56
CA LEU A 368 -2.51 22.16 -19.13
C LEU A 368 -2.75 23.41 -18.26
N PHE A 369 -2.87 23.23 -16.94
CA PHE A 369 -3.03 24.36 -16.02
C PHE A 369 -1.85 25.33 -16.08
N ALA A 370 -0.62 24.83 -15.97
CA ALA A 370 0.58 25.66 -16.04
C ALA A 370 0.71 26.37 -17.40
N ALA A 371 0.39 25.67 -18.49
CA ALA A 371 0.42 26.19 -19.85
C ALA A 371 -0.63 27.29 -20.09
N ALA A 372 -1.83 27.17 -19.52
CA ALA A 372 -2.91 28.14 -19.64
C ALA A 372 -2.70 29.42 -18.82
N LEU A 373 -1.92 29.34 -17.73
CA LEU A 373 -1.83 30.40 -16.73
C LEU A 373 -1.27 31.74 -17.26
N PRO A 374 -0.18 31.80 -18.06
CA PRO A 374 0.31 33.07 -18.63
C PRO A 374 -0.70 33.74 -19.54
N GLY A 375 -1.29 32.97 -20.47
CA GLY A 375 -2.34 33.45 -21.37
C GLY A 375 -3.54 33.99 -20.62
N PHE A 376 -3.98 33.28 -19.57
CA PHE A 376 -5.07 33.76 -18.73
C PHE A 376 -4.74 35.09 -18.05
N ILE A 377 -3.56 35.24 -17.46
CA ILE A 377 -3.15 36.48 -16.76
C ILE A 377 -3.03 37.66 -17.72
N ILE A 378 -2.30 37.48 -18.82
CA ILE A 378 -2.07 38.54 -19.81
C ILE A 378 -3.42 38.93 -20.46
N GLY A 379 -4.20 37.94 -20.88
CA GLY A 379 -5.52 38.15 -21.46
C GLY A 379 -6.46 38.86 -20.48
N PHE A 380 -6.49 38.44 -19.21
CA PHE A 380 -7.32 39.04 -18.18
C PHE A 380 -7.02 40.54 -18.01
N PHE A 381 -5.76 40.92 -17.79
CA PHE A 381 -5.39 42.32 -17.59
C PHE A 381 -5.56 43.15 -18.86
N THR A 382 -5.32 42.58 -20.04
CA THR A 382 -5.52 43.25 -21.33
C THR A 382 -7.00 43.59 -21.52
N VAL A 383 -7.89 42.62 -21.32
CA VAL A 383 -9.34 42.79 -21.48
C VAL A 383 -9.91 43.71 -20.41
N HIS A 384 -9.41 43.64 -19.18
CA HIS A 384 -9.84 44.51 -18.08
C HIS A 384 -9.40 45.97 -18.28
N SER A 385 -8.29 46.22 -18.99
CA SER A 385 -7.84 47.58 -19.34
C SER A 385 -8.55 48.21 -20.55
N ARG A 386 -9.24 47.43 -21.40
CA ARG A 386 -9.94 47.95 -22.58
C ARG A 386 -11.34 48.46 -22.20
N ILE A 387 -11.56 49.75 -22.43
CA ILE A 387 -12.84 50.44 -22.19
C ILE A 387 -13.71 50.27 -23.44
N GLY A 388 -14.46 49.16 -23.53
CA GLY A 388 -15.43 48.90 -24.62
C GLY A 388 -15.48 47.43 -25.06
N GLY A 389 -16.68 46.92 -25.35
CA GLY A 389 -16.94 45.55 -25.82
C GLY A 389 -17.92 44.76 -24.93
N THR A 390 -18.68 43.84 -25.53
CA THR A 390 -19.61 42.95 -24.83
C THR A 390 -18.86 41.92 -23.99
N THR A 391 -19.52 41.34 -22.97
CA THR A 391 -18.93 40.29 -22.12
C THR A 391 -18.45 39.09 -22.95
N VAL A 392 -19.13 38.77 -24.05
CA VAL A 392 -18.77 37.67 -24.96
C VAL A 392 -17.46 37.97 -25.68
N GLU A 393 -17.29 39.18 -26.22
CA GLU A 393 -16.03 39.59 -26.89
C GLU A 393 -14.85 39.55 -25.91
N LYS A 394 -15.07 40.01 -24.67
CA LYS A 394 -14.07 39.96 -23.60
C LYS A 394 -13.62 38.53 -23.30
N TYR A 395 -14.55 37.58 -23.19
CA TYR A 395 -14.21 36.17 -23.01
C TYR A 395 -13.58 35.54 -24.26
N GLY A 396 -13.98 35.96 -25.47
CA GLY A 396 -13.35 35.51 -26.72
C GLY A 396 -11.88 35.89 -26.80
N VAL A 397 -11.54 37.15 -26.45
CA VAL A 397 -10.15 37.60 -26.38
C VAL A 397 -9.39 36.83 -25.29
N LEU A 398 -9.96 36.67 -24.09
CA LEU A 398 -9.34 35.90 -23.01
C LEU A 398 -9.05 34.44 -23.43
N ALA A 399 -10.02 33.79 -24.08
CA ALA A 399 -9.86 32.42 -24.57
C ALA A 399 -8.75 32.32 -25.63
N LEU A 400 -8.64 33.30 -26.53
CA LEU A 400 -7.57 33.34 -27.52
C LEU A 400 -6.19 33.39 -26.87
N PHE A 401 -5.98 34.27 -25.87
CA PHE A 401 -4.70 34.32 -25.14
C PHE A 401 -4.38 32.99 -24.43
N VAL A 402 -5.37 32.34 -23.83
CA VAL A 402 -5.21 31.01 -23.20
C VAL A 402 -4.82 29.96 -24.25
N LEU A 403 -5.51 29.89 -25.38
CA LEU A 403 -5.24 28.93 -26.45
C LEU A 403 -3.84 29.12 -27.04
N VAL A 404 -3.42 30.36 -27.28
CA VAL A 404 -2.07 30.68 -27.77
C VAL A 404 -1.01 30.25 -26.77
N SER A 405 -1.21 30.53 -25.47
CA SER A 405 -0.28 30.12 -24.41
C SER A 405 -0.17 28.60 -24.30
N VAL A 406 -1.30 27.88 -24.36
CA VAL A 406 -1.33 26.41 -24.34
C VAL A 406 -0.63 25.84 -25.59
N GLY A 407 -0.96 26.34 -26.77
CA GLY A 407 -0.34 25.93 -28.03
C GLY A 407 1.17 26.12 -28.01
N LEU A 408 1.64 27.28 -27.55
CA LEU A 408 3.07 27.57 -27.42
C LEU A 408 3.78 26.59 -26.47
N CYS A 409 3.12 26.20 -25.38
CA CYS A 409 3.69 25.24 -24.43
C CYS A 409 3.89 23.85 -25.08
N TYR A 410 2.89 23.36 -25.80
CA TYR A 410 2.97 22.07 -26.48
C TYR A 410 3.94 22.09 -27.67
N VAL A 411 3.97 23.19 -28.43
CA VAL A 411 4.99 23.38 -29.48
C VAL A 411 6.39 23.36 -28.88
N LEU A 412 6.62 24.10 -27.78
CA LEU A 412 7.91 24.12 -27.11
C LEU A 412 8.33 22.74 -26.59
N GLN A 413 7.40 21.99 -26.00
CA GLN A 413 7.68 20.62 -25.55
C GLN A 413 7.99 19.66 -26.71
N ALA A 414 7.37 19.86 -27.87
CA ALA A 414 7.62 19.03 -29.05
C ALA A 414 8.96 19.33 -29.74
N VAL A 415 9.44 20.58 -29.67
CA VAL A 415 10.65 21.03 -30.40
C VAL A 415 11.88 21.18 -29.52
N THR A 416 11.76 21.01 -28.20
CA THR A 416 12.88 21.15 -27.25
C THR A 416 13.02 19.92 -26.36
N PRO A 417 14.23 19.60 -25.87
CA PRO A 417 14.45 18.49 -24.94
C PRO A 417 14.03 18.85 -23.49
N LEU A 418 13.13 19.82 -23.31
CA LEU A 418 12.66 20.22 -22.00
C LEU A 418 11.76 19.14 -21.42
N SER A 419 12.03 18.76 -20.18
CA SER A 419 11.12 17.88 -19.44
C SER A 419 9.80 18.58 -19.13
N PRO A 420 8.71 17.83 -18.89
CA PRO A 420 7.44 18.40 -18.43
C PRO A 420 7.57 19.25 -17.16
N ALA A 421 8.47 18.88 -16.24
CA ALA A 421 8.74 19.65 -15.03
C ALA A 421 9.34 21.03 -15.34
N MET A 422 10.34 21.09 -16.22
CA MET A 422 10.96 22.37 -16.62
C MET A 422 10.05 23.21 -17.51
N ALA A 423 9.30 22.59 -18.42
CA ALA A 423 8.33 23.30 -19.25
C ALA A 423 7.23 23.96 -18.40
N THR A 424 6.65 23.22 -17.44
CA THR A 424 5.64 23.78 -16.54
C THR A 424 6.21 24.84 -15.60
N ALA A 425 7.45 24.69 -15.12
CA ALA A 425 8.13 25.71 -14.33
C ALA A 425 8.38 27.00 -15.14
N GLY A 426 8.81 26.88 -16.39
CA GLY A 426 9.01 28.03 -17.28
C GLY A 426 7.73 28.83 -17.50
N PHE A 427 6.62 28.14 -17.82
CA PHE A 427 5.33 28.81 -17.99
C PHE A 427 4.81 29.42 -16.67
N ALA A 428 4.99 28.75 -15.53
CA ALA A 428 4.66 29.34 -14.22
C ALA A 428 5.49 30.60 -13.93
N ALA A 429 6.78 30.61 -14.30
CA ALA A 429 7.66 31.78 -14.16
C ALA A 429 7.20 32.96 -15.04
N VAL A 430 6.79 32.71 -16.28
CA VAL A 430 6.20 33.74 -17.15
C VAL A 430 4.92 34.30 -16.52
N ALA A 431 4.05 33.42 -16.02
CA ALA A 431 2.80 33.80 -15.38
C ALA A 431 3.00 34.74 -14.18
N ILE A 432 3.91 34.41 -13.25
CA ILE A 432 4.11 35.25 -12.05
C ILE A 432 4.76 36.59 -12.37
N ASN A 433 5.69 36.64 -13.33
CA ASN A 433 6.27 37.90 -13.80
C ASN A 433 5.23 38.78 -14.48
N ALA A 434 4.42 38.22 -15.39
CA ALA A 434 3.32 38.94 -16.01
C ALA A 434 2.30 39.45 -14.97
N TYR A 435 2.00 38.64 -13.94
CA TYR A 435 1.10 39.06 -12.87
C TYR A 435 1.63 40.26 -12.10
N TYR A 436 2.90 40.26 -11.68
CA TYR A 436 3.49 41.37 -10.92
C TYR A 436 3.78 42.61 -11.78
N TRP A 437 3.98 42.43 -13.09
CA TRP A 437 4.01 43.53 -14.05
C TRP A 437 2.71 44.34 -14.04
N PHE A 438 1.55 43.65 -14.12
CA PHE A 438 0.24 44.31 -14.13
C PHE A 438 -0.30 44.67 -12.73
N SER A 439 0.03 43.90 -11.70
CA SER A 439 -0.44 44.15 -10.33
C SER A 439 0.43 45.13 -9.54
N GLY A 440 1.67 45.40 -9.98
CA GLY A 440 2.55 46.40 -9.36
C GLY A 440 1.88 47.77 -9.16
N PRO A 441 1.25 48.36 -10.20
CA PRO A 441 0.47 49.59 -10.05
C PRO A 441 -0.68 49.50 -9.04
N ILE A 442 -1.37 48.36 -8.98
CA ILE A 442 -2.48 48.12 -8.03
C ILE A 442 -1.95 48.12 -6.59
N LEU A 443 -0.80 47.47 -6.35
CA LEU A 443 -0.15 47.44 -5.04
C LEU A 443 0.31 48.83 -4.60
N THR A 444 0.88 49.63 -5.50
CA THR A 444 1.31 51.01 -5.18
C THR A 444 0.13 51.94 -4.91
N ASP A 445 -0.97 51.80 -5.67
CA ASP A 445 -2.21 52.56 -5.42
C ASP A 445 -2.84 52.17 -4.08
N SER A 446 -2.83 50.88 -3.74
CA SER A 446 -3.32 50.39 -2.45
C SER A 446 -2.48 50.89 -1.28
N LEU A 447 -1.15 50.91 -1.43
CA LEU A 447 -0.24 51.48 -0.44
C LEU A 447 -0.57 52.96 -0.22
N ARG A 448 -0.72 53.74 -1.29
CA ARG A 448 -1.09 55.15 -1.21
C ARG A 448 -2.42 55.36 -0.50
N GLN A 449 -3.44 54.53 -0.78
CA GLN A 449 -4.75 54.64 -0.12
C GLN A 449 -4.72 54.28 1.37
N ILE A 450 -3.83 53.37 1.79
CA ILE A 450 -3.73 52.92 3.19
C ILE A 450 -2.83 53.83 4.03
N THR A 451 -1.68 54.24 3.51
CA THR A 451 -0.64 54.95 4.27
C THR A 451 -0.51 56.43 3.91
N GLY A 452 -1.15 56.87 2.82
CA GLY A 452 -0.99 58.21 2.26
C GLY A 452 0.32 58.42 1.47
N VAL A 453 1.21 57.42 1.43
CA VAL A 453 2.52 57.52 0.77
C VAL A 453 2.39 57.20 -0.72
N ASP A 454 2.62 58.19 -1.57
CA ASP A 454 2.64 58.00 -3.02
C ASP A 454 4.03 57.56 -3.50
N ALA A 455 4.16 56.29 -3.86
CA ALA A 455 5.43 55.69 -4.25
C ALA A 455 5.29 54.76 -5.47
N PRO A 456 4.89 55.30 -6.64
CA PRO A 456 4.65 54.52 -7.85
C PRO A 456 5.92 53.85 -8.39
N TRP A 457 7.10 54.35 -8.02
CA TRP A 457 8.38 53.77 -8.37
C TRP A 457 8.58 52.38 -7.77
N LEU A 458 7.90 52.00 -6.67
CA LEU A 458 8.02 50.67 -6.05
C LEU A 458 7.62 49.51 -6.96
N ARG A 459 6.83 49.75 -8.02
CA ARG A 459 6.46 48.72 -9.00
C ARG A 459 7.68 48.07 -9.66
N TRP A 460 8.74 48.85 -9.89
CA TRP A 460 9.96 48.40 -10.55
C TRP A 460 10.82 47.48 -9.67
N PRO A 461 11.20 47.84 -8.43
CA PRO A 461 11.94 46.93 -7.56
C PRO A 461 11.15 45.66 -7.22
N ILE A 462 9.81 45.72 -7.10
CA ILE A 462 8.98 44.52 -6.93
C ILE A 462 9.12 43.60 -8.16
N SER A 463 8.97 44.13 -9.37
CA SER A 463 9.06 43.34 -10.61
C SER A 463 10.46 42.76 -10.81
N VAL A 464 11.52 43.55 -10.55
CA VAL A 464 12.92 43.11 -10.63
C VAL A 464 13.20 42.02 -9.60
N ALA A 465 12.71 42.16 -8.37
CA ALA A 465 12.87 41.14 -7.33
C ALA A 465 12.18 39.83 -7.72
N ILE A 466 10.95 39.88 -8.23
CA ILE A 466 10.24 38.69 -8.72
C ILE A 466 10.97 38.05 -9.89
N ALA A 467 11.46 38.84 -10.86
CA ALA A 467 12.22 38.32 -11.99
C ALA A 467 13.50 37.59 -11.53
N ALA A 468 14.29 38.23 -10.66
CA ALA A 468 15.51 37.65 -10.10
C ALA A 468 15.22 36.34 -9.32
N LEU A 469 14.17 36.34 -8.50
CA LEU A 469 13.74 35.12 -7.81
C LEU A 469 13.30 34.05 -8.82
N THR A 470 12.50 34.36 -9.83
CA THR A 470 12.07 33.34 -10.81
C THR A 470 13.22 32.70 -11.58
N LEU A 471 14.26 33.45 -11.96
CA LEU A 471 15.46 32.89 -12.58
C LEU A 471 16.20 31.94 -11.63
N TRP A 472 16.36 32.33 -10.37
CA TRP A 472 16.97 31.48 -9.35
C TRP A 472 16.11 30.23 -9.06
N TRP A 473 14.78 30.37 -9.05
CA TRP A 473 13.84 29.26 -8.86
C TRP A 473 13.90 28.25 -10.01
N LEU A 474 14.03 28.69 -11.25
CA LEU A 474 14.21 27.80 -12.41
C LEU A 474 15.52 27.00 -12.29
N ALA A 475 16.61 27.64 -11.88
CA ALA A 475 17.89 26.96 -11.63
C ALA A 475 17.76 25.90 -10.52
N ARG A 476 17.12 26.24 -9.40
CA ARG A 476 16.84 25.30 -8.30
C ARG A 476 15.93 24.15 -8.73
N THR A 477 14.92 24.42 -9.57
CA THR A 477 14.02 23.42 -10.13
C THR A 477 14.76 22.43 -11.00
N ARG A 478 15.67 22.89 -11.86
CA ARG A 478 16.52 22.01 -12.68
C ARG A 478 17.41 21.11 -11.82
N VAL A 479 18.04 21.67 -10.77
CA VAL A 479 18.84 20.89 -9.83
C VAL A 479 18.00 19.84 -9.12
N SER A 480 16.83 20.23 -8.60
CA SER A 480 15.95 19.31 -7.89
C SER A 480 15.42 18.19 -8.79
N GLU A 481 15.15 18.48 -10.06
CA GLU A 481 14.72 17.48 -11.04
C GLU A 481 15.82 16.44 -11.28
N LEU A 482 17.07 16.89 -11.50
CA LEU A 482 18.22 16.00 -11.67
C LEU A 482 18.47 15.15 -10.43
N GLN A 483 18.35 15.75 -9.24
CA GLN A 483 18.43 15.03 -7.96
C GLN A 483 17.32 13.99 -7.82
N PHE A 484 16.09 14.32 -8.21
CA PHE A 484 14.96 13.39 -8.17
C PHE A 484 15.15 12.23 -9.13
N ALA A 485 15.57 12.50 -10.36
CA ALA A 485 15.91 11.45 -11.34
C ALA A 485 17.06 10.56 -10.83
N TYR A 486 18.07 11.14 -10.18
CA TYR A 486 19.18 10.40 -9.58
C TYR A 486 18.73 9.50 -8.43
N VAL A 487 17.86 9.99 -7.54
CA VAL A 487 17.39 9.26 -6.34
C VAL A 487 16.35 8.19 -6.68
N THR A 488 15.43 8.50 -7.60
CA THR A 488 14.27 7.62 -7.88
C THR A 488 14.48 6.72 -9.08
N GLY A 489 15.45 7.02 -9.95
CA GLY A 489 15.61 6.36 -11.24
C GLY A 489 14.53 6.71 -12.27
N ALA A 490 13.49 7.46 -11.88
CA ALA A 490 12.44 7.91 -12.78
C ALA A 490 13.00 9.04 -13.68
N ARG A 491 13.17 8.75 -14.97
CA ARG A 491 13.47 9.76 -15.97
C ARG A 491 12.15 10.25 -16.56
N SER A 492 11.87 11.54 -16.42
CA SER A 492 10.92 12.22 -17.32
C SER A 492 11.62 12.34 -18.67
N GLU A 493 11.38 11.37 -19.55
CA GLU A 493 11.90 11.42 -20.92
C GLU A 493 11.34 12.65 -21.65
N PRO A 494 12.16 13.33 -22.48
CA PRO A 494 11.66 14.42 -23.32
C PRO A 494 10.59 13.87 -24.28
N VAL A 495 9.54 14.65 -24.51
CA VAL A 495 8.51 14.36 -25.53
C VAL A 495 9.08 14.66 -26.92
N LEU A 496 10.08 13.90 -27.33
CA LEU A 496 10.49 13.84 -28.74
C LEU A 496 9.55 12.87 -29.46
N LEU A 497 9.11 13.24 -30.66
CA LEU A 497 8.61 12.27 -31.64
C LEU A 497 9.59 11.10 -31.68
N ASN A 498 9.09 9.89 -31.38
CA ASN A 498 9.81 8.63 -31.18
C ASN A 498 11.31 8.65 -31.50
N PRO A 499 12.20 8.41 -30.51
CA PRO A 499 13.58 8.13 -30.84
C PRO A 499 13.67 6.82 -31.66
N PRO A 500 14.60 6.72 -32.61
CA PRO A 500 14.85 5.46 -33.30
C PRO A 500 15.34 4.43 -32.27
N LYS A 501 14.77 3.22 -32.34
CA LYS A 501 15.25 2.05 -31.57
C LYS A 501 16.76 1.89 -31.80
N MET A 502 17.54 1.81 -30.72
CA MET A 502 18.89 1.27 -30.82
C MET A 502 18.81 -0.22 -31.17
N PRO A 503 19.64 -0.74 -32.08
CA PRO A 503 19.69 -2.17 -32.34
C PRO A 503 20.17 -2.91 -31.08
N ALA A 504 19.49 -3.99 -30.74
CA ALA A 504 20.01 -4.98 -29.80
C ALA A 504 21.22 -5.69 -30.43
N PRO A 505 22.16 -6.20 -29.62
CA PRO A 505 23.27 -6.99 -30.15
C PRO A 505 22.71 -8.24 -30.85
N ALA A 506 23.01 -8.37 -32.13
CA ALA A 506 22.72 -9.56 -32.91
C ALA A 506 23.61 -10.71 -32.43
N GLY A 507 22.99 -11.79 -31.95
CA GLY A 507 23.71 -12.99 -31.55
C GLY A 507 22.78 -14.08 -31.02
N ALA A 508 22.16 -14.83 -31.95
CA ALA A 508 22.09 -16.30 -31.96
C ALA A 508 20.93 -16.76 -32.87
N GLU A 509 21.26 -17.26 -34.06
CA GLU A 509 20.34 -18.07 -34.86
C GLU A 509 20.41 -19.54 -34.48
N THR A 510 19.31 -20.25 -34.80
CA THR A 510 19.06 -21.70 -34.78
C THR A 510 18.40 -22.30 -33.52
N SER A 511 17.18 -21.85 -33.19
CA SER A 511 16.17 -22.77 -32.63
C SER A 511 14.89 -22.74 -33.47
N ALA A 512 14.22 -23.89 -33.60
CA ALA A 512 13.00 -24.04 -34.40
C ALA A 512 11.75 -23.39 -33.77
N VAL A 513 11.87 -22.84 -32.56
CA VAL A 513 10.78 -22.38 -31.71
C VAL A 513 11.06 -20.95 -31.26
N ARG A 514 10.07 -20.06 -31.40
CA ARG A 514 10.28 -18.61 -31.23
C ARG A 514 9.28 -18.00 -30.27
N VAL A 515 9.73 -17.05 -29.47
CA VAL A 515 8.87 -16.28 -28.54
C VAL A 515 8.99 -14.79 -28.83
N ARG A 516 7.85 -14.10 -28.91
CA ARG A 516 7.78 -12.66 -29.13
C ARG A 516 7.10 -11.99 -27.93
N PHE A 517 7.73 -11.02 -27.26
CA PHE A 517 7.23 -10.44 -26.01
C PHE A 517 6.38 -9.16 -26.15
N GLU A 518 6.32 -8.57 -27.35
CA GLU A 518 5.40 -7.50 -27.71
C GLU A 518 5.12 -7.51 -29.23
N SER A 519 3.94 -7.05 -29.66
CA SER A 519 3.60 -6.95 -31.09
C SER A 519 4.59 -5.99 -31.80
N GLY A 520 5.41 -6.53 -32.69
CA GLY A 520 6.45 -5.79 -33.41
C GLY A 520 7.87 -5.85 -32.80
N SER A 521 8.09 -6.64 -31.73
CA SER A 521 9.44 -7.00 -31.29
C SER A 521 10.05 -8.10 -32.17
N GLU A 522 11.38 -8.16 -32.26
CA GLU A 522 12.04 -9.31 -32.87
C GLU A 522 11.78 -10.56 -32.02
N PRO A 523 11.52 -11.72 -32.66
CA PRO A 523 11.34 -12.98 -31.95
C PRO A 523 12.67 -13.49 -31.37
N VAL A 524 12.62 -14.01 -30.16
CA VAL A 524 13.74 -14.62 -29.43
C VAL A 524 13.69 -16.14 -29.65
N GLY A 525 14.83 -16.76 -29.96
CA GLY A 525 14.95 -18.21 -30.04
C GLY A 525 14.77 -18.86 -28.67
N ALA A 526 14.01 -19.95 -28.62
CA ALA A 526 13.75 -20.70 -27.40
C ALA A 526 13.83 -22.22 -27.64
N ASP A 527 14.15 -22.98 -26.61
CA ASP A 527 14.13 -24.44 -26.66
C ASP A 527 12.82 -25.00 -26.10
N ILE A 528 12.40 -26.18 -26.62
CA ILE A 528 11.26 -26.92 -26.07
C ILE A 528 11.54 -27.24 -24.60
N GLY A 529 10.58 -26.94 -23.74
CA GLY A 529 10.67 -27.11 -22.30
C GLY A 529 11.18 -25.88 -21.55
N MET A 530 11.66 -24.82 -22.21
CA MET A 530 11.90 -23.53 -21.53
C MET A 530 10.59 -22.90 -21.08
N SER A 531 10.61 -22.22 -19.92
CA SER A 531 9.49 -21.38 -19.51
C SER A 531 9.52 -20.04 -20.23
N LEU A 532 8.36 -19.39 -20.38
CA LEU A 532 8.31 -18.02 -20.88
C LEU A 532 9.14 -17.06 -20.03
N LEU A 533 9.26 -17.32 -18.71
CA LEU A 533 10.13 -16.54 -17.83
C LEU A 533 11.62 -16.74 -18.19
N ASP A 534 12.06 -17.97 -18.48
CA ASP A 534 13.46 -18.24 -18.82
C ASP A 534 13.86 -17.54 -20.13
N VAL A 535 12.97 -17.54 -21.12
CA VAL A 535 13.19 -16.83 -22.40
C VAL A 535 13.15 -15.31 -22.20
N ALA A 536 12.29 -14.81 -21.32
CA ALA A 536 12.22 -13.40 -20.98
C ALA A 536 13.50 -12.92 -20.29
N GLU A 537 14.02 -13.70 -19.34
CA GLU A 537 15.26 -13.40 -18.63
C GLU A 537 16.49 -13.47 -19.55
N SER A 538 16.57 -14.49 -20.42
CA SER A 538 17.69 -14.64 -21.36
C SER A 538 17.76 -13.51 -22.40
N SER A 539 16.61 -12.90 -22.71
CA SER A 539 16.50 -11.77 -23.65
C SER A 539 16.39 -10.40 -22.97
N GLY A 540 16.56 -10.33 -21.65
CA GLY A 540 16.57 -9.07 -20.90
C GLY A 540 15.23 -8.34 -20.85
N GLN A 541 14.11 -9.05 -20.98
CA GLN A 541 12.77 -8.46 -20.87
C GLN A 541 12.47 -8.01 -19.44
N ALA A 542 11.68 -6.94 -19.32
CA ALA A 542 11.28 -6.37 -18.04
C ALA A 542 10.13 -7.17 -17.39
N ILE A 543 10.36 -8.45 -17.08
CA ILE A 543 9.44 -9.29 -16.33
C ILE A 543 9.98 -9.56 -14.92
N GLU A 544 9.09 -9.51 -13.93
CA GLU A 544 9.49 -9.68 -12.53
C GLU A 544 9.41 -11.15 -12.12
N ALA A 545 10.58 -11.79 -12.02
CA ALA A 545 10.66 -13.17 -11.57
C ALA A 545 10.15 -13.32 -10.12
N GLY A 546 9.17 -14.22 -9.98
CA GLY A 546 8.58 -14.60 -8.70
C GLY A 546 9.18 -15.86 -8.08
N CYS A 547 8.34 -16.62 -7.39
CA CYS A 547 8.70 -17.92 -6.80
C CYS A 547 9.02 -19.04 -7.81
N ARG A 548 8.79 -18.81 -9.11
CA ARG A 548 8.90 -19.79 -10.20
C ARG A 548 8.06 -21.06 -10.05
N MET A 549 6.93 -20.96 -9.36
CA MET A 549 5.98 -22.05 -9.08
C MET A 549 4.53 -21.68 -9.43
N GLY A 550 4.31 -20.51 -10.02
CA GLY A 550 2.96 -20.03 -10.33
C GLY A 550 2.09 -19.66 -9.13
N VAL A 551 2.56 -19.84 -7.88
CA VAL A 551 1.75 -19.61 -6.66
C VAL A 551 1.87 -18.19 -6.09
N CYS A 552 2.97 -17.48 -6.39
CA CYS A 552 3.20 -16.15 -5.85
C CYS A 552 2.39 -15.06 -6.55
N GLY A 553 2.27 -15.14 -7.87
CA GLY A 553 1.61 -14.13 -8.71
C GLY A 553 2.50 -13.00 -9.25
N ALA A 554 3.84 -13.12 -9.25
CA ALA A 554 4.73 -12.00 -9.59
C ALA A 554 4.96 -11.81 -11.11
N ASP A 555 4.83 -12.89 -11.90
CA ASP A 555 5.19 -12.93 -13.32
C ASP A 555 4.00 -13.27 -14.25
N PRO A 556 2.83 -12.63 -14.10
CA PRO A 556 1.72 -12.85 -15.03
C PRO A 556 2.00 -12.23 -16.40
N VAL A 557 1.69 -12.96 -17.46
CA VAL A 557 1.77 -12.51 -18.86
C VAL A 557 0.47 -12.82 -19.59
N SER A 558 0.13 -12.05 -20.62
CA SER A 558 -0.97 -12.40 -21.53
C SER A 558 -0.44 -13.11 -22.77
N ILE A 559 -1.08 -14.20 -23.17
CA ILE A 559 -0.75 -14.88 -24.42
C ILE A 559 -1.66 -14.32 -25.52
N VAL A 560 -1.06 -13.59 -26.46
CA VAL A 560 -1.76 -12.99 -27.60
C VAL A 560 -2.01 -14.06 -28.67
N GLU A 561 -1.00 -14.87 -28.98
CA GLU A 561 -1.07 -15.97 -29.94
C GLU A 561 -0.22 -17.16 -29.47
N GLY A 562 -0.58 -18.38 -29.89
CA GLY A 562 0.21 -19.58 -29.56
C GLY A 562 -0.09 -20.18 -28.19
N MET A 563 -1.29 -20.00 -27.63
CA MET A 563 -1.65 -20.65 -26.35
C MET A 563 -1.55 -22.19 -26.41
N SER A 564 -1.91 -22.80 -27.55
CA SER A 564 -1.81 -24.24 -27.78
C SER A 564 -0.37 -24.75 -27.88
N CYS A 565 0.59 -23.84 -28.04
CA CYS A 565 2.02 -24.13 -28.09
C CYS A 565 2.66 -24.19 -26.69
N LEU A 566 1.87 -23.95 -25.63
CA LEU A 566 2.30 -23.96 -24.24
C LEU A 566 1.73 -25.15 -23.47
N SER A 567 2.43 -25.57 -22.42
CA SER A 567 1.91 -26.53 -21.44
C SER A 567 0.58 -26.07 -20.86
N ALA A 568 -0.31 -27.04 -20.55
CA ALA A 568 -1.56 -26.76 -19.88
C ALA A 568 -1.33 -26.07 -18.52
N ALA A 569 -2.23 -25.16 -18.14
CA ALA A 569 -2.16 -24.51 -16.84
C ALA A 569 -2.53 -25.49 -15.72
N GLU A 570 -1.67 -25.58 -14.71
CA GLU A 570 -1.92 -26.43 -13.54
C GLU A 570 -2.92 -25.76 -12.57
N ALA A 571 -3.51 -26.54 -11.66
CA ALA A 571 -4.54 -26.05 -10.74
C ALA A 571 -4.06 -24.87 -9.86
N ASP A 572 -2.80 -24.91 -9.41
CA ASP A 572 -2.21 -23.87 -8.57
C ASP A 572 -1.90 -22.57 -9.35
N GLU A 573 -1.54 -22.70 -10.63
CA GLU A 573 -1.41 -21.57 -11.57
C GLU A 573 -2.77 -20.89 -11.75
N LEU A 574 -3.80 -21.67 -12.06
CA LEU A 574 -5.17 -21.17 -12.27
C LEU A 574 -5.74 -20.49 -11.02
N LYS A 575 -5.53 -21.07 -9.83
CA LYS A 575 -5.91 -20.43 -8.55
C LYS A 575 -5.25 -19.07 -8.39
N THR A 576 -3.99 -18.95 -8.75
CA THR A 576 -3.24 -17.69 -8.66
C THR A 576 -3.74 -16.65 -9.66
N LEU A 577 -3.93 -17.02 -10.92
CA LEU A 577 -4.48 -16.14 -11.95
C LEU A 577 -5.88 -15.63 -11.57
N ASN A 578 -6.73 -16.52 -11.06
CA ASN A 578 -8.07 -16.17 -10.57
C ASN A 578 -8.05 -15.25 -9.35
N ARG A 579 -7.09 -15.42 -8.43
CA ARG A 579 -6.88 -14.54 -7.27
C ARG A 579 -6.41 -13.15 -7.71
N LEU A 580 -5.59 -13.07 -8.77
CA LEU A 580 -5.13 -11.80 -9.34
C LEU A 580 -6.18 -11.12 -10.24
N GLY A 581 -7.31 -11.79 -10.52
CA GLY A 581 -8.35 -11.25 -11.40
C GLY A 581 -7.94 -11.17 -12.87
N LEU A 582 -7.10 -12.11 -13.32
CA LEU A 582 -6.58 -12.13 -14.69
C LEU A 582 -7.46 -12.95 -15.65
N GLY A 583 -7.43 -12.59 -16.93
CA GLY A 583 -8.24 -13.18 -17.98
C GLY A 583 -7.79 -14.60 -18.38
N LYS A 584 -8.63 -15.29 -19.17
CA LYS A 584 -8.34 -16.68 -19.64
C LYS A 584 -7.12 -16.77 -20.57
N SER A 585 -6.75 -15.66 -21.21
CA SER A 585 -5.54 -15.49 -22.02
C SER A 585 -4.27 -15.37 -21.18
N SER A 586 -4.39 -15.17 -19.86
CA SER A 586 -3.23 -14.95 -18.98
C SER A 586 -2.61 -16.24 -18.48
N ARG A 587 -1.29 -16.24 -18.30
CA ARG A 587 -0.47 -17.34 -17.78
C ARG A 587 0.56 -16.80 -16.80
N MET A 588 1.04 -17.63 -15.90
CA MET A 588 2.25 -17.32 -15.13
C MET A 588 3.46 -17.69 -15.99
N ALA A 589 4.34 -16.74 -16.30
CA ALA A 589 5.46 -16.96 -17.22
C ALA A 589 6.39 -18.11 -16.75
N CYS A 590 6.58 -18.25 -15.44
CA CYS A 590 7.35 -19.32 -14.83
C CYS A 590 6.68 -20.71 -14.89
N CYS A 591 5.41 -20.80 -15.27
CA CYS A 591 4.66 -22.05 -15.42
C CYS A 591 4.42 -22.39 -16.90
N ALA A 592 4.21 -21.39 -17.75
CA ALA A 592 4.00 -21.57 -19.18
C ALA A 592 5.28 -22.11 -19.86
N ARG A 593 5.29 -23.41 -20.15
CA ARG A 593 6.41 -24.09 -20.83
C ARG A 593 6.14 -24.20 -22.32
N ILE A 594 7.16 -23.94 -23.11
CA ILE A 594 7.08 -24.02 -24.57
C ILE A 594 7.11 -25.49 -25.01
N GLN A 595 6.14 -25.90 -25.83
CA GLN A 595 6.02 -27.27 -26.35
C GLN A 595 6.28 -27.36 -27.85
N SER A 596 5.92 -26.33 -28.62
CA SER A 596 6.08 -26.29 -30.08
C SER A 596 5.84 -24.86 -30.62
N GLY A 597 6.07 -24.61 -31.91
CA GLY A 597 5.55 -23.43 -32.62
C GLY A 597 6.12 -22.06 -32.23
N GLU A 598 5.41 -20.98 -32.59
CA GLU A 598 5.74 -19.60 -32.23
C GLU A 598 4.69 -19.08 -31.23
N VAL A 599 5.14 -18.37 -30.18
CA VAL A 599 4.27 -17.81 -29.14
C VAL A 599 4.43 -16.30 -29.09
N THR A 600 3.31 -15.58 -29.16
CA THR A 600 3.28 -14.13 -28.97
C THR A 600 2.71 -13.82 -27.59
N VAL A 601 3.51 -13.16 -26.78
CA VAL A 601 3.27 -12.82 -25.38
C VAL A 601 3.16 -11.30 -25.28
N SER A 602 2.32 -10.81 -24.37
CA SER A 602 2.31 -9.44 -23.89
C SER A 602 2.76 -9.45 -22.43
N LEU A 603 3.75 -8.63 -22.10
CA LEU A 603 4.22 -8.45 -20.71
C LEU A 603 3.16 -7.78 -19.82
N THR A 604 2.17 -7.13 -20.41
CA THR A 604 1.00 -6.61 -19.68
C THR A 604 -0.10 -7.67 -19.68
N PRO A 605 -0.46 -8.25 -18.52
CA PRO A 605 -1.50 -9.27 -18.45
C PRO A 605 -2.88 -8.64 -18.65
N GLU A 606 -3.78 -9.40 -19.30
CA GLU A 606 -5.16 -8.98 -19.50
C GLU A 606 -5.97 -9.22 -18.22
N ARG A 607 -6.71 -8.21 -17.76
CA ARG A 607 -7.62 -8.40 -16.61
C ARG A 607 -8.93 -9.01 -17.07
N ALA A 608 -9.46 -9.93 -16.27
CA ALA A 608 -10.81 -10.40 -16.48
C ALA A 608 -11.80 -9.22 -16.32
N GLY A 609 -12.79 -9.12 -17.21
CA GLY A 609 -13.89 -8.19 -17.03
C GLY A 609 -14.55 -8.40 -15.66
N THR A 610 -14.91 -7.31 -14.99
CA THR A 610 -15.54 -7.29 -13.64
C THR A 610 -16.98 -7.80 -13.66
N THR A 611 -17.17 -9.04 -14.08
CA THR A 611 -18.43 -9.78 -13.93
C THR A 611 -18.18 -11.00 -13.04
N ALA A 612 -17.69 -10.76 -11.82
CA ALA A 612 -17.89 -11.74 -10.76
C ALA A 612 -19.40 -11.95 -10.64
N SER A 613 -19.87 -13.17 -10.89
CA SER A 613 -21.30 -13.49 -10.73
C SER A 613 -21.68 -13.17 -9.29
N ARG A 614 -22.63 -12.25 -9.09
CA ARG A 614 -23.12 -11.97 -7.73
C ARG A 614 -23.70 -13.27 -7.16
N PRO A 615 -23.29 -13.70 -5.96
CA PRO A 615 -23.86 -14.87 -5.33
C PRO A 615 -25.38 -14.68 -5.19
N VAL A 616 -26.13 -15.71 -5.56
CA VAL A 616 -27.60 -15.72 -5.55
C VAL A 616 -28.14 -15.67 -4.11
N SER A 617 -27.39 -16.21 -3.14
CA SER A 617 -27.75 -16.22 -1.73
C SER A 617 -26.51 -16.01 -0.85
N PHE A 618 -26.64 -15.18 0.18
CA PHE A 618 -25.62 -14.96 1.22
C PHE A 618 -26.28 -14.50 2.54
N ASP A 619 -25.62 -14.73 3.68
CA ASP A 619 -26.15 -14.37 5.00
C ASP A 619 -26.08 -12.86 5.25
N ARG A 620 -27.21 -12.17 4.97
CA ARG A 620 -27.37 -10.72 5.13
C ARG A 620 -27.36 -10.25 6.60
N SER A 621 -27.29 -11.16 7.57
CA SER A 621 -27.11 -10.81 8.98
C SER A 621 -25.67 -10.34 9.25
N ILE A 622 -24.71 -10.77 8.44
CA ILE A 622 -23.30 -10.38 8.51
C ILE A 622 -23.14 -9.04 7.80
N VAL A 623 -22.74 -8.01 8.54
CA VAL A 623 -22.65 -6.64 8.03
C VAL A 623 -21.22 -6.14 8.02
N SER A 624 -20.41 -6.51 9.02
CA SER A 624 -19.01 -6.09 9.06
C SER A 624 -18.08 -7.25 9.41
N ILE A 625 -16.97 -7.34 8.66
CA ILE A 625 -15.92 -8.30 8.89
C ILE A 625 -14.58 -7.57 8.98
N VAL A 626 -13.85 -7.83 10.05
CA VAL A 626 -12.50 -7.30 10.25
C VAL A 626 -11.47 -8.40 9.98
N VAL A 627 -10.50 -8.11 9.13
CA VAL A 627 -9.34 -8.95 8.82
C VAL A 627 -8.10 -8.26 9.35
N ILE A 628 -7.38 -8.90 10.28
CA ILE A 628 -6.15 -8.34 10.86
C ILE A 628 -4.94 -8.97 10.17
N GLY A 629 -4.38 -8.26 9.20
CA GLY A 629 -3.19 -8.62 8.43
C GLY A 629 -3.36 -8.28 6.94
N ASN A 630 -2.37 -7.62 6.33
CA ASN A 630 -2.32 -7.32 4.88
C ASN A 630 -1.37 -8.24 4.09
N GLY A 631 -1.04 -9.41 4.67
CA GLY A 631 -0.30 -10.44 3.94
C GLY A 631 -1.20 -11.20 2.96
N ILE A 632 -0.63 -12.23 2.33
CA ILE A 632 -1.37 -13.08 1.39
C ILE A 632 -2.64 -13.70 2.00
N ALA A 633 -2.59 -14.13 3.26
CA ALA A 633 -3.76 -14.70 3.93
C ALA A 633 -4.87 -13.65 4.08
N GLY A 634 -4.54 -12.44 4.51
CA GLY A 634 -5.54 -11.39 4.73
C GLY A 634 -6.19 -10.88 3.44
N VAL A 635 -5.39 -10.67 2.39
CA VAL A 635 -5.91 -10.20 1.09
C VAL A 635 -6.71 -11.28 0.38
N THR A 636 -6.26 -12.55 0.43
CA THR A 636 -7.06 -13.68 -0.06
C THR A 636 -8.38 -13.78 0.70
N ALA A 637 -8.37 -13.65 2.03
CA ALA A 637 -9.61 -13.66 2.81
C ALA A 637 -10.56 -12.53 2.37
N ALA A 638 -10.06 -11.30 2.24
CA ALA A 638 -10.86 -10.15 1.81
C ALA A 638 -11.45 -10.33 0.40
N ASP A 639 -10.70 -10.90 -0.54
CA ASP A 639 -11.19 -11.24 -1.89
C ASP A 639 -12.37 -12.22 -1.83
N PHE A 640 -12.20 -13.35 -1.14
CA PHE A 640 -13.26 -14.35 -1.01
C PHE A 640 -14.47 -13.84 -0.23
N LEU A 641 -14.26 -12.99 0.79
CA LEU A 641 -15.34 -12.33 1.51
C LEU A 641 -16.17 -11.45 0.58
N ARG A 642 -15.53 -10.63 -0.27
CA ARG A 642 -16.24 -9.75 -1.22
C ARG A 642 -17.00 -10.57 -2.26
N ARG A 643 -16.41 -11.64 -2.79
CA ARG A 643 -17.07 -12.54 -3.75
C ARG A 643 -18.29 -13.23 -3.14
N GLY A 644 -18.20 -13.66 -1.88
CA GLY A 644 -19.27 -14.34 -1.17
C GLY A 644 -20.35 -13.42 -0.59
N HIS A 645 -20.03 -12.16 -0.29
CA HIS A 645 -20.98 -11.19 0.26
C HIS A 645 -20.77 -9.78 -0.33
N PRO A 646 -21.43 -9.44 -1.45
CA PRO A 646 -21.22 -8.18 -2.19
C PRO A 646 -21.50 -6.91 -1.39
N ASP A 647 -22.33 -6.98 -0.35
CA ASP A 647 -22.79 -5.80 0.40
C ASP A 647 -22.15 -5.68 1.81
N CYS A 648 -21.22 -6.57 2.18
CA CYS A 648 -20.60 -6.56 3.52
C CYS A 648 -19.53 -5.46 3.61
N GLU A 649 -19.41 -4.82 4.76
CA GLU A 649 -18.26 -3.97 5.08
C GLU A 649 -17.06 -4.88 5.41
N ILE A 650 -15.93 -4.64 4.75
CA ILE A 650 -14.71 -5.41 4.97
C ILE A 650 -13.60 -4.43 5.36
N HIS A 651 -13.10 -4.56 6.58
CA HIS A 651 -11.95 -3.80 7.05
C HIS A 651 -10.72 -4.70 7.07
N LEU A 652 -9.64 -4.27 6.43
CA LEU A 652 -8.39 -4.99 6.42
C LEU A 652 -7.32 -4.13 7.10
N VAL A 653 -6.74 -4.61 8.19
CA VAL A 653 -5.77 -3.86 9.00
C VAL A 653 -4.36 -4.38 8.78
N GLY A 654 -3.43 -3.52 8.35
CA GLY A 654 -2.05 -3.89 8.05
C GLY A 654 -1.04 -2.97 8.72
N ALA A 655 -0.11 -3.55 9.48
CA ALA A 655 0.94 -2.77 10.17
C ALA A 655 1.98 -2.17 9.21
N GLU A 656 2.19 -2.78 8.03
CA GLU A 656 3.12 -2.30 7.02
C GLU A 656 2.48 -1.23 6.12
N PRO A 657 3.24 -0.25 5.60
CA PRO A 657 2.72 0.82 4.75
C PRO A 657 2.50 0.40 3.28
N HIS A 658 2.66 -0.89 2.98
CA HIS A 658 2.63 -1.43 1.63
C HIS A 658 1.33 -2.16 1.36
N GLY A 659 0.81 -2.05 0.12
CA GLY A 659 -0.18 -3.00 -0.41
C GLY A 659 0.39 -4.43 -0.48
N LEU A 660 -0.42 -5.39 -0.94
CA LEU A 660 0.04 -6.77 -1.06
C LEU A 660 1.29 -6.87 -1.93
N TYR A 661 2.36 -7.40 -1.37
CA TYR A 661 3.61 -7.65 -2.08
C TYR A 661 4.09 -9.09 -1.89
N ASN A 662 4.91 -9.56 -2.82
CA ASN A 662 5.49 -10.89 -2.82
C ASN A 662 6.60 -11.00 -1.76
N ARG A 663 6.25 -11.45 -0.56
CA ARG A 663 7.21 -11.67 0.53
C ARG A 663 8.26 -12.75 0.21
N MET A 664 7.99 -13.67 -0.71
CA MET A 664 8.99 -14.68 -1.11
C MET A 664 10.14 -14.06 -1.92
N GLY A 665 9.89 -12.94 -2.60
CA GLY A 665 10.92 -12.21 -3.35
C GLY A 665 11.66 -11.14 -2.55
N ILE A 666 11.45 -11.07 -1.23
CA ILE A 666 11.89 -9.94 -0.39
C ILE A 666 13.41 -9.78 -0.33
N SER A 667 14.15 -10.87 -0.50
CA SER A 667 15.60 -10.89 -0.50
C SER A 667 16.19 -10.06 -1.65
N ARG A 668 15.44 -9.91 -2.76
CA ARG A 668 15.80 -9.02 -3.90
C ARG A 668 15.89 -7.56 -3.50
N LEU A 669 15.17 -7.11 -2.47
CA LEU A 669 15.27 -5.72 -1.97
C LEU A 669 16.64 -5.41 -1.33
N VAL A 670 17.37 -6.45 -0.90
CA VAL A 670 18.70 -6.28 -0.30
C VAL A 670 19.71 -5.80 -1.34
N TYR A 671 19.66 -6.29 -2.58
CA TYR A 671 20.62 -5.94 -3.63
C TYR A 671 20.03 -5.10 -4.79
N GLY A 672 18.74 -5.24 -5.11
CA GLY A 672 18.07 -4.58 -6.24
C GLY A 672 17.57 -3.17 -5.94
N ARG A 673 17.96 -2.17 -6.75
CA ARG A 673 17.64 -0.74 -6.54
C ARG A 673 16.14 -0.40 -6.58
N SER A 674 15.39 -1.02 -7.49
CA SER A 674 13.96 -0.74 -7.73
C SER A 674 13.09 -1.98 -7.52
N ALA A 675 13.55 -2.94 -6.72
CA ALA A 675 12.88 -4.23 -6.60
C ALA A 675 11.49 -4.13 -5.95
N MET A 676 11.20 -3.09 -5.15
CA MET A 676 9.91 -2.98 -4.47
C MET A 676 8.73 -2.83 -5.45
N GLN A 677 8.92 -2.05 -6.52
CA GLN A 677 7.91 -1.87 -7.56
C GLN A 677 7.51 -3.22 -8.16
N GLY A 678 8.50 -4.07 -8.45
CA GLY A 678 8.30 -5.41 -9.00
C GLY A 678 7.78 -6.46 -8.01
N LEU A 679 7.73 -6.15 -6.70
CA LEU A 679 7.18 -7.06 -5.70
C LEU A 679 5.70 -6.85 -5.44
N TYR A 680 5.10 -5.72 -5.83
CA TYR A 680 3.66 -5.53 -5.66
C TYR A 680 2.88 -6.50 -6.54
N LEU A 681 1.97 -7.26 -5.92
CA LEU A 681 1.18 -8.28 -6.62
C LEU A 681 -0.15 -7.75 -7.14
N LEU A 682 -0.63 -6.67 -6.54
CA LEU A 682 -1.90 -6.03 -6.88
C LEU A 682 -1.68 -4.52 -7.01
N PRO A 683 -2.42 -3.85 -7.91
CA PRO A 683 -2.42 -2.40 -7.96
C PRO A 683 -2.98 -1.82 -6.66
N GLU A 684 -2.55 -0.62 -6.28
CA GLU A 684 -3.04 0.08 -5.08
C GLU A 684 -4.57 0.26 -5.10
N GLN A 685 -5.15 0.42 -6.29
CA GLN A 685 -6.60 0.61 -6.51
C GLN A 685 -7.44 -0.65 -6.23
N TRP A 686 -6.82 -1.83 -6.14
CA TRP A 686 -7.53 -3.10 -5.96
C TRP A 686 -8.45 -3.09 -4.73
N TYR A 687 -7.96 -2.54 -3.61
CA TYR A 687 -8.72 -2.48 -2.36
C TYR A 687 -10.02 -1.68 -2.53
N ASP A 688 -9.94 -0.50 -3.15
CA ASP A 688 -11.10 0.35 -3.40
C ASP A 688 -12.08 -0.29 -4.40
N GLU A 689 -11.56 -0.91 -5.47
CA GLU A 689 -12.36 -1.62 -6.48
C GLU A 689 -13.12 -2.82 -5.90
N HIS A 690 -12.56 -3.48 -4.90
CA HIS A 690 -13.18 -4.62 -4.20
C HIS A 690 -13.94 -4.18 -2.95
N GLY A 691 -14.15 -2.88 -2.73
CA GLY A 691 -14.87 -2.37 -1.55
C GLY A 691 -14.23 -2.78 -0.22
N VAL A 692 -12.91 -2.96 -0.18
CA VAL A 692 -12.15 -3.31 1.03
C VAL A 692 -11.57 -2.04 1.62
N THR A 693 -11.94 -1.71 2.86
CA THR A 693 -11.35 -0.58 3.58
C THR A 693 -10.02 -1.00 4.19
N ALA A 694 -8.91 -0.69 3.50
CA ALA A 694 -7.58 -1.00 3.95
C ALA A 694 -7.02 0.07 4.91
N TRP A 695 -6.73 -0.34 6.15
CA TRP A 695 -6.04 0.42 7.19
C TRP A 695 -4.56 0.02 7.19
N LEU A 696 -3.79 0.55 6.23
CA LEU A 696 -2.35 0.31 6.14
C LEU A 696 -1.57 1.19 7.12
N ASN A 697 -0.32 0.83 7.41
CA ASN A 697 0.51 1.47 8.42
C ASN A 697 -0.22 1.63 9.77
N THR A 698 -1.09 0.66 10.11
CA THR A 698 -1.99 0.72 11.27
C THR A 698 -1.96 -0.60 12.01
N TRP A 699 -1.78 -0.52 13.33
CA TRP A 699 -1.70 -1.69 14.21
C TRP A 699 -3.06 -1.93 14.87
N ALA A 700 -3.46 -3.19 15.00
CA ALA A 700 -4.50 -3.55 15.96
C ALA A 700 -3.86 -3.67 17.36
N THR A 701 -4.40 -2.95 18.34
CA THR A 701 -3.87 -2.88 19.71
C THR A 701 -4.72 -3.63 20.73
N GLY A 702 -5.87 -4.16 20.32
CA GLY A 702 -6.72 -4.97 21.18
C GLY A 702 -7.90 -5.57 20.44
N ILE A 703 -8.36 -6.74 20.89
CA ILE A 703 -9.59 -7.37 20.45
C ILE A 703 -10.48 -7.54 21.68
N HIS A 704 -11.70 -7.02 21.62
CA HIS A 704 -12.70 -7.15 22.66
C HIS A 704 -13.77 -8.15 22.22
N LEU A 705 -13.60 -9.42 22.62
CA LEU A 705 -14.44 -10.53 22.17
C LEU A 705 -15.93 -10.37 22.55
N ARG A 706 -16.21 -9.83 23.76
CA ARG A 706 -17.59 -9.65 24.25
C ARG A 706 -18.36 -8.57 23.50
N SER A 707 -17.72 -7.42 23.26
CA SER A 707 -18.33 -6.29 22.54
C SER A 707 -18.13 -6.37 21.03
N GLN A 708 -17.39 -7.36 20.56
CA GLN A 708 -17.01 -7.56 19.15
C GLN A 708 -16.40 -6.31 18.51
N LEU A 709 -15.36 -5.76 19.16
CA LEU A 709 -14.63 -4.58 18.69
C LEU A 709 -13.13 -4.90 18.52
N VAL A 710 -12.51 -4.34 17.47
CA VAL A 710 -11.06 -4.28 17.32
C VAL A 710 -10.61 -2.85 17.54
N ARG A 711 -9.67 -2.62 18.47
CA ARG A 711 -9.08 -1.30 18.72
C ARG A 711 -7.83 -1.13 17.86
N LEU A 712 -7.72 0.02 17.20
CA LEU A 712 -6.57 0.38 16.37
C LEU A 712 -5.59 1.27 17.14
N GLY A 713 -4.34 1.32 16.70
CA GLY A 713 -3.29 2.17 17.27
C GLY A 713 -3.49 3.66 16.98
N THR A 714 -4.33 3.97 16.00
CA THR A 714 -4.76 5.33 15.64
C THR A 714 -5.87 5.87 16.56
N GLY A 715 -6.45 5.02 17.41
CA GLY A 715 -7.48 5.37 18.39
C GLY A 715 -8.90 4.95 17.99
N GLU A 716 -9.14 4.64 16.72
CA GLU A 716 -10.43 4.13 16.22
C GLU A 716 -10.74 2.72 16.74
N THR A 717 -12.03 2.40 16.79
CA THR A 717 -12.53 1.06 17.10
C THR A 717 -13.43 0.56 15.97
N LEU A 718 -13.16 -0.64 15.48
CA LEU A 718 -13.90 -1.28 14.41
C LEU A 718 -14.85 -2.35 14.98
N PRO A 719 -16.17 -2.21 14.85
CA PRO A 719 -17.11 -3.29 15.15
C PRO A 719 -17.00 -4.41 14.12
N TYR A 720 -17.25 -5.64 14.55
CA TYR A 720 -17.24 -6.81 13.66
C TYR A 720 -18.32 -7.83 14.01
N ASP A 721 -18.92 -8.46 12.99
CA ASP A 721 -19.71 -9.67 13.15
C ASP A 721 -18.84 -10.93 13.01
N ARG A 722 -17.76 -10.84 12.22
CA ARG A 722 -16.72 -11.86 12.07
C ARG A 722 -15.34 -11.25 12.12
N LEU A 723 -14.39 -11.99 12.69
CA LEU A 723 -12.99 -11.58 12.79
C LEU A 723 -12.10 -12.67 12.19
N ILE A 724 -11.17 -12.27 11.32
CA ILE A 724 -10.15 -13.17 10.75
C ILE A 724 -8.76 -12.66 11.15
N LEU A 725 -8.01 -13.47 11.88
CA LEU A 725 -6.63 -13.20 12.24
C LEU A 725 -5.68 -13.72 11.16
N ALA A 726 -4.96 -12.81 10.51
CA ALA A 726 -4.00 -13.07 9.45
C ALA A 726 -2.67 -12.32 9.70
N THR A 727 -2.29 -12.17 10.98
CA THR A 727 -1.12 -11.39 11.44
C THR A 727 0.22 -12.03 11.08
N GLY A 728 0.21 -13.25 10.55
CA GLY A 728 1.39 -13.98 10.10
C GLY A 728 2.38 -14.28 11.21
N SER A 729 3.67 -14.21 10.87
CA SER A 729 4.79 -14.50 11.76
C SER A 729 5.90 -13.46 11.61
N SER A 730 6.60 -13.20 12.71
CA SER A 730 7.87 -12.45 12.76
C SER A 730 9.08 -13.39 12.62
N ALA A 731 10.27 -12.84 12.39
CA ALA A 731 11.50 -13.63 12.47
C ALA A 731 11.71 -14.16 13.90
N ALA A 732 12.12 -15.41 14.04
CA ALA A 732 12.55 -15.94 15.33
C ALA A 732 13.94 -15.36 15.66
N VAL A 733 14.00 -14.63 16.76
CA VAL A 733 15.22 -13.99 17.26
C VAL A 733 15.78 -14.87 18.39
N PRO A 734 16.97 -15.48 18.22
CA PRO A 734 17.58 -16.29 19.27
C PRO A 734 18.10 -15.43 20.43
N ASP A 735 18.18 -15.99 21.63
CA ASP A 735 18.77 -15.30 22.78
C ASP A 735 20.30 -15.37 22.71
N ILE A 736 20.89 -14.39 22.03
CA ILE A 736 22.34 -14.26 21.85
C ILE A 736 22.79 -12.92 22.42
N PRO A 737 23.74 -12.89 23.37
CA PRO A 737 24.34 -11.65 23.84
C PRO A 737 24.84 -10.79 22.67
N GLY A 738 24.39 -9.52 22.62
CA GLY A 738 24.80 -8.58 21.58
C GLY A 738 23.92 -8.48 20.34
N LEU A 739 22.88 -9.29 20.21
CA LEU A 739 22.04 -9.37 19.02
C LEU A 739 21.21 -8.10 18.71
N ASN A 740 21.19 -7.12 19.61
CA ASN A 740 20.49 -5.83 19.40
C ASN A 740 21.42 -4.68 18.98
N ARG A 741 22.69 -4.99 18.67
CA ARG A 741 23.69 -3.99 18.23
C ARG A 741 23.42 -3.58 16.76
N PRO A 742 23.67 -2.31 16.37
CA PRO A 742 23.71 -1.92 14.96
C PRO A 742 24.59 -2.87 14.14
N GLY A 743 24.03 -3.45 13.08
CA GLY A 743 24.65 -4.51 12.27
C GLY A 743 24.11 -5.90 12.54
N SER A 744 23.39 -6.10 13.65
CA SER A 744 22.60 -7.30 13.90
C SER A 744 21.22 -7.14 13.26
N VAL A 745 20.86 -8.04 12.35
CA VAL A 745 19.68 -7.91 11.49
C VAL A 745 18.92 -9.23 11.36
N VAL A 746 17.65 -9.12 10.98
CA VAL A 746 16.80 -10.22 10.51
C VAL A 746 16.23 -9.85 9.14
N LEU A 747 15.67 -10.82 8.41
CA LEU A 747 15.04 -10.56 7.11
C LEU A 747 13.63 -11.17 7.08
N ARG A 748 12.60 -10.33 7.25
CA ARG A 748 11.20 -10.77 7.18
C ARG A 748 10.25 -9.79 6.49
N SER A 749 10.47 -8.49 6.64
CA SER A 749 9.67 -7.39 6.08
C SER A 749 10.45 -6.58 5.04
N ALA A 750 9.73 -5.81 4.21
CA ALA A 750 10.39 -4.98 3.19
C ALA A 750 11.33 -3.96 3.85
N ALA A 751 10.90 -3.43 5.00
CA ALA A 751 11.69 -2.54 5.84
C ALA A 751 12.99 -3.20 6.36
N ASP A 752 12.97 -4.49 6.70
CA ASP A 752 14.19 -5.21 7.08
C ASP A 752 15.21 -5.25 5.94
N ALA A 753 14.77 -5.64 4.74
CA ALA A 753 15.65 -5.74 3.58
C ALA A 753 16.27 -4.40 3.19
N MET A 754 15.46 -3.33 3.20
CA MET A 754 15.93 -1.97 2.94
C MET A 754 16.91 -1.48 4.01
N ARG A 755 16.65 -1.79 5.29
CA ARG A 755 17.58 -1.47 6.40
C ARG A 755 18.91 -2.19 6.27
N ILE A 756 18.91 -3.48 5.93
CA ILE A 756 20.14 -4.25 5.70
C ILE A 756 20.99 -3.58 4.64
N ARG A 757 20.38 -3.23 3.51
CA ARG A 757 21.08 -2.56 2.42
C ARG A 757 21.63 -1.20 2.83
N ALA A 758 20.82 -0.36 3.46
CA ALA A 758 21.24 0.97 3.91
C ALA A 758 22.43 0.84 4.86
N TYR A 759 22.34 -0.06 5.85
CA TYR A 759 23.40 -0.31 6.82
C TYR A 759 24.71 -0.74 6.16
N VAL A 760 24.65 -1.69 5.22
CA VAL A 760 25.82 -2.13 4.45
C VAL A 760 26.50 -0.98 3.73
N GLN A 761 25.71 -0.11 3.08
CA GLN A 761 26.22 1.01 2.29
C GLN A 761 26.82 2.11 3.18
N GLU A 762 26.12 2.47 4.25
CA GLU A 762 26.55 3.47 5.22
C GLU A 762 27.86 3.07 5.91
N ARG A 763 27.97 1.79 6.30
CA ARG A 763 29.16 1.26 7.00
C ARG A 763 30.25 0.76 6.06
N ARG A 764 30.00 0.75 4.74
CA ARG A 764 30.88 0.12 3.75
C ARG A 764 31.26 -1.31 4.17
N ALA A 765 30.29 -2.03 4.73
CA ALA A 765 30.48 -3.35 5.29
C ALA A 765 31.00 -4.31 4.23
N ARG A 766 32.00 -5.14 4.59
CA ARG A 766 32.59 -6.11 3.65
C ARG A 766 32.30 -7.55 4.04
N HIS A 767 32.03 -7.83 5.31
CA HIS A 767 31.84 -9.20 5.79
C HIS A 767 30.49 -9.34 6.51
N ALA A 768 29.81 -10.44 6.22
CA ALA A 768 28.59 -10.82 6.91
C ALA A 768 28.69 -12.24 7.46
N VAL A 769 28.14 -12.43 8.65
CA VAL A 769 27.92 -13.74 9.26
C VAL A 769 26.43 -14.01 9.30
N VAL A 770 25.99 -15.12 8.71
CA VAL A 770 24.59 -15.55 8.67
C VAL A 770 24.41 -16.75 9.59
N ALA A 771 23.62 -16.61 10.64
CA ALA A 771 23.29 -17.70 11.54
C ALA A 771 22.06 -18.48 11.04
N GLY A 772 22.30 -19.69 10.53
CA GLY A 772 21.28 -20.65 10.07
C GLY A 772 21.50 -21.11 8.63
N GLY A 773 21.79 -22.40 8.41
CA GLY A 773 21.92 -23.04 7.08
C GLY A 773 20.59 -23.56 6.53
N GLY A 774 19.48 -22.90 6.86
CA GLY A 774 18.15 -23.15 6.32
C GLY A 774 17.88 -22.37 5.03
N LEU A 775 16.69 -22.53 4.44
CA LEU A 775 16.30 -21.85 3.18
C LEU A 775 16.53 -20.34 3.23
N LEU A 776 15.92 -19.67 4.20
CA LEU A 776 16.02 -18.21 4.36
C LEU A 776 17.45 -17.75 4.62
N GLY A 777 18.25 -18.54 5.36
CA GLY A 777 19.63 -18.20 5.65
C GLY A 777 20.51 -18.30 4.41
N LEU A 778 20.32 -19.35 3.60
CA LEU A 778 21.03 -19.52 2.34
C LEU A 778 20.64 -18.48 1.28
N GLU A 779 19.35 -18.14 1.17
CA GLU A 779 18.86 -17.04 0.32
C GLU A 779 19.42 -15.69 0.76
N ALA A 780 19.41 -15.40 2.06
CA ALA A 780 19.96 -14.17 2.61
C ALA A 780 21.49 -14.10 2.38
N ALA A 781 22.20 -15.21 2.54
CA ALA A 781 23.64 -15.28 2.28
C ALA A 781 23.97 -15.00 0.81
N TYR A 782 23.22 -15.59 -0.11
CA TYR A 782 23.33 -15.30 -1.54
C TYR A 782 23.07 -13.83 -1.85
N CYS A 783 22.04 -13.22 -1.27
CA CYS A 783 21.72 -11.81 -1.51
C CYS A 783 22.76 -10.84 -0.95
N LEU A 784 23.34 -11.14 0.23
CA LEU A 784 24.45 -10.39 0.78
C LEU A 784 25.72 -10.54 -0.08
N ARG A 785 25.94 -11.73 -0.65
CA ARG A 785 27.03 -11.97 -1.61
C ARG A 785 26.84 -11.15 -2.89
N GLN A 786 25.62 -11.10 -3.43
CA GLN A 786 25.26 -10.26 -4.59
C GLN A 786 25.42 -8.76 -4.31
N LEU A 787 25.23 -8.33 -3.06
CA LEU A 787 25.53 -6.97 -2.62
C LEU A 787 27.04 -6.67 -2.49
N GLY A 788 27.89 -7.69 -2.66
CA GLY A 788 29.35 -7.57 -2.69
C GLY A 788 30.07 -8.01 -1.41
N LEU A 789 29.37 -8.58 -0.42
CA LEU A 789 29.99 -8.99 0.84
C LEU A 789 30.67 -10.37 0.71
N HIS A 790 31.65 -10.60 1.58
CA HIS A 790 32.14 -11.92 1.94
C HIS A 790 31.22 -12.50 3.02
N VAL A 791 30.62 -13.66 2.76
CA VAL A 791 29.57 -14.19 3.62
C VAL A 791 29.99 -15.53 4.21
N THR A 792 29.86 -15.67 5.53
CA THR A 792 29.99 -16.95 6.24
C THR A 792 28.64 -17.38 6.79
N VAL A 793 28.16 -18.55 6.37
CA VAL A 793 26.95 -19.18 6.91
C VAL A 793 27.32 -20.14 8.02
N LEU A 794 26.70 -20.00 9.18
CA LEU A 794 26.82 -20.90 10.32
C LEU A 794 25.67 -21.90 10.30
N GLU A 795 26.01 -23.18 10.20
CA GLU A 795 25.07 -24.28 10.37
C GLU A 795 25.41 -25.06 11.63
N ARG A 796 24.44 -25.16 12.55
CA ARG A 796 24.61 -25.88 13.81
C ARG A 796 24.81 -27.38 13.59
N GLY A 797 24.12 -27.96 12.62
CA GLY A 797 24.22 -29.36 12.26
C GLY A 797 25.44 -29.70 11.41
N SER A 798 25.54 -30.98 11.03
CA SER A 798 26.52 -31.48 10.07
C SER A 798 26.08 -31.34 8.61
N ARG A 799 24.84 -30.91 8.34
CA ARG A 799 24.25 -30.81 7.00
C ARG A 799 23.42 -29.53 6.85
N LEU A 800 23.50 -28.89 5.69
CA LEU A 800 22.59 -27.81 5.29
C LEU A 800 21.19 -28.36 5.05
N LEU A 801 20.16 -27.52 5.21
CA LEU A 801 18.78 -27.87 4.89
C LEU A 801 18.34 -29.23 5.49
N SER A 802 18.77 -29.50 6.73
CA SER A 802 18.64 -30.80 7.39
C SER A 802 17.19 -31.31 7.56
N LYS A 803 16.21 -30.43 7.39
CA LYS A 803 14.76 -30.76 7.43
C LYS A 803 14.18 -31.05 6.05
N GLN A 804 14.91 -30.75 4.97
CA GLN A 804 14.42 -30.85 3.59
C GLN A 804 15.19 -31.88 2.77
N ILE A 805 16.48 -32.13 3.03
CA ILE A 805 17.32 -32.96 2.17
C ILE A 805 18.24 -33.89 2.95
N ASP A 806 18.64 -34.97 2.28
CA ASP A 806 19.58 -35.95 2.78
C ASP A 806 21.03 -35.47 2.70
N ALA A 807 21.94 -36.24 3.29
CA ALA A 807 23.35 -35.85 3.41
C ALA A 807 24.03 -35.64 2.04
N ARG A 808 23.73 -36.49 1.06
CA ARG A 808 24.34 -36.39 -0.28
C ARG A 808 23.87 -35.14 -1.02
N CYS A 809 22.56 -34.88 -1.05
CA CYS A 809 22.03 -33.67 -1.67
C CYS A 809 22.53 -32.40 -0.95
N SER A 810 22.63 -32.43 0.39
CA SER A 810 23.21 -31.34 1.16
C SER A 810 24.66 -31.02 0.78
N GLN A 811 25.47 -32.03 0.43
CA GLN A 811 26.84 -31.79 -0.01
C GLN A 811 26.86 -31.07 -1.37
N ILE A 812 26.01 -31.48 -2.31
CA ILE A 812 25.91 -30.83 -3.63
C ILE A 812 25.50 -29.35 -3.47
N VAL A 813 24.55 -29.07 -2.55
CA VAL A 813 24.14 -27.71 -2.20
C VAL A 813 25.31 -26.93 -1.57
N ALA A 814 26.05 -27.52 -0.64
CA ALA A 814 27.19 -26.87 0.00
C ALA A 814 28.30 -26.51 -1.01
N ASP A 815 28.59 -27.43 -1.95
CA ASP A 815 29.57 -27.20 -3.02
C ASP A 815 29.13 -26.07 -3.95
N HIS A 816 27.82 -25.95 -4.22
CA HIS A 816 27.24 -24.85 -5.00
C HIS A 816 27.47 -23.50 -4.34
N PHE A 817 27.13 -23.35 -3.05
CA PHE A 817 27.36 -22.12 -2.31
C PHE A 817 28.84 -21.78 -2.16
N THR A 818 29.69 -22.79 -2.02
CA THR A 818 31.15 -22.63 -1.98
C THR A 818 31.68 -22.07 -3.30
N ARG A 819 31.22 -22.60 -4.45
CA ARG A 819 31.56 -22.06 -5.78
C ARG A 819 31.05 -20.63 -5.99
N ALA A 820 29.91 -20.27 -5.40
CA ALA A 820 29.38 -18.90 -5.40
C ALA A 820 30.16 -17.93 -4.47
N GLY A 821 31.20 -18.42 -3.77
CA GLY A 821 32.05 -17.61 -2.89
C GLY A 821 31.45 -17.38 -1.50
N ILE A 822 30.59 -18.28 -1.03
CA ILE A 822 30.00 -18.26 0.31
C ILE A 822 30.65 -19.36 1.14
N THR A 823 31.17 -19.01 2.32
CA THR A 823 31.79 -19.96 3.25
C THR A 823 30.72 -20.61 4.11
N VAL A 824 30.69 -21.94 4.19
CA VAL A 824 29.77 -22.68 5.06
C VAL A 824 30.55 -23.30 6.22
N ALA A 825 30.19 -22.94 7.45
CA ALA A 825 30.76 -23.50 8.67
C ALA A 825 29.73 -24.42 9.34
N HIS A 826 29.96 -25.73 9.23
CA HIS A 826 29.18 -26.74 9.94
C HIS A 826 29.59 -26.84 11.41
N LYS A 827 28.68 -27.39 12.23
CA LYS A 827 28.87 -27.53 13.69
C LYS A 827 29.30 -26.21 14.34
N ALA A 828 28.81 -25.09 13.81
CA ALA A 828 29.16 -23.75 14.24
C ALA A 828 27.94 -23.06 14.84
N GLU A 829 28.08 -22.59 16.09
CA GLU A 829 27.04 -21.87 16.80
C GLU A 829 27.58 -20.57 17.35
N THR A 830 26.80 -19.50 17.22
CA THR A 830 27.11 -18.20 17.81
C THR A 830 26.96 -18.26 19.33
N ALA A 831 27.99 -17.81 20.05
CA ALA A 831 27.97 -17.57 21.48
C ALA A 831 27.65 -16.11 21.81
N GLU A 832 28.24 -15.16 21.07
CA GLU A 832 28.07 -13.72 21.29
C GLU A 832 28.29 -12.95 19.98
N VAL A 833 27.49 -11.91 19.73
CA VAL A 833 27.76 -10.92 18.69
C VAL A 833 28.57 -9.77 19.29
N ARG A 834 29.83 -9.61 18.89
CA ARG A 834 30.77 -8.64 19.48
C ARG A 834 30.75 -7.27 18.80
N GLY A 835 31.18 -6.26 19.55
CA GLY A 835 31.40 -4.89 19.07
C GLY A 835 30.66 -3.83 19.91
N ASP A 836 31.21 -2.62 19.95
CA ASP A 836 30.64 -1.47 20.68
C ASP A 836 30.98 -0.17 19.93
N PRO A 837 30.00 0.63 19.46
CA PRO A 837 28.56 0.40 19.59
C PRO A 837 27.99 -0.60 18.57
N ALA A 838 28.68 -0.89 17.47
CA ALA A 838 28.19 -1.68 16.34
C ALA A 838 28.91 -3.03 16.21
N VAL A 839 28.32 -3.97 15.47
CA VAL A 839 28.89 -5.31 15.23
C VAL A 839 30.27 -5.20 14.56
N THR A 840 31.26 -5.89 15.13
CA THR A 840 32.62 -6.04 14.54
C THR A 840 33.04 -7.50 14.39
N GLY A 841 32.33 -8.42 15.04
CA GLY A 841 32.56 -9.84 14.86
C GLY A 841 31.60 -10.70 15.66
N VAL A 842 31.78 -12.00 15.57
CA VAL A 842 30.93 -13.03 16.16
C VAL A 842 31.82 -14.05 16.85
N LEU A 843 31.64 -14.21 18.17
CA LEU A 843 32.25 -15.29 18.93
C LEU A 843 31.41 -16.55 18.74
N LEU A 844 32.05 -17.65 18.38
CA LEU A 844 31.44 -18.96 18.31
C LEU A 844 31.61 -19.71 19.65
N LYS A 845 30.75 -20.69 19.90
CA LYS A 845 30.82 -21.52 21.12
C LYS A 845 32.09 -22.36 21.22
N ASP A 846 32.76 -22.62 20.10
CA ASP A 846 34.05 -23.33 20.04
C ASP A 846 35.27 -22.40 20.26
N GLY A 847 35.03 -21.12 20.56
CA GLY A 847 36.06 -20.12 20.83
C GLY A 847 36.58 -19.37 19.61
N ARG A 848 36.23 -19.78 18.38
CA ARG A 848 36.60 -19.04 17.16
C ARG A 848 35.90 -17.69 17.11
N ILE A 849 36.59 -16.69 16.57
CA ILE A 849 36.04 -15.34 16.36
C ILE A 849 36.02 -15.07 14.87
N LEU A 850 34.82 -14.86 14.32
CA LEU A 850 34.63 -14.44 12.94
C LEU A 850 34.51 -12.92 12.90
N GLN A 851 35.36 -12.27 12.10
CA GLN A 851 35.27 -10.82 11.90
C GLN A 851 34.12 -10.50 10.95
N GLY A 852 33.37 -9.43 11.24
CA GLY A 852 32.40 -8.91 10.29
C GLY A 852 31.48 -7.85 10.86
N GLU A 853 30.95 -7.03 9.97
CA GLU A 853 30.19 -5.82 10.32
C GLU A 853 28.67 -6.07 10.30
N VAL A 854 28.25 -7.20 9.74
CA VAL A 854 26.84 -7.61 9.65
C VAL A 854 26.66 -9.00 10.24
N PHE A 855 25.70 -9.15 11.15
CA PHE A 855 25.24 -10.43 11.66
C PHE A 855 23.76 -10.60 11.31
N LEU A 856 23.42 -11.61 10.52
CA LEU A 856 22.04 -11.91 10.14
C LEU A 856 21.54 -13.17 10.84
N ALA A 857 20.46 -13.07 11.62
CA ALA A 857 19.82 -14.22 12.24
C ALA A 857 18.68 -14.77 11.36
N ALA A 858 18.81 -16.03 10.94
CA ALA A 858 17.83 -16.76 10.12
C ALA A 858 17.42 -18.08 10.81
N THR A 859 16.95 -17.99 12.06
CA THR A 859 16.71 -19.17 12.91
C THR A 859 15.26 -19.71 12.88
N GLY A 860 14.42 -19.17 12.00
CA GLY A 860 13.03 -19.59 11.81
C GLY A 860 12.04 -18.43 11.92
N ILE A 861 10.76 -18.78 12.10
CA ILE A 861 9.66 -17.82 12.26
C ILE A 861 8.94 -18.06 13.58
N ARG A 862 8.32 -17.00 14.11
CA ARG A 862 7.51 -17.02 15.32
C ARG A 862 6.13 -16.42 15.01
N PRO A 863 5.03 -17.19 15.14
CA PRO A 863 3.66 -16.68 14.96
C PRO A 863 3.36 -15.47 15.84
N ASN A 864 2.72 -14.46 15.24
CA ASN A 864 2.35 -13.21 15.91
C ASN A 864 1.04 -13.39 16.69
N ILE A 865 1.12 -14.06 17.84
CA ILE A 865 -0.02 -14.49 18.66
C ILE A 865 -0.36 -13.56 19.81
N GLU A 866 0.43 -12.51 20.05
CA GLU A 866 0.30 -11.62 21.20
C GLU A 866 -1.11 -11.03 21.29
N LEU A 867 -1.62 -10.48 20.17
CA LEU A 867 -2.96 -9.89 20.11
C LEU A 867 -4.08 -10.91 20.45
N ALA A 868 -3.92 -12.16 19.99
CA ALA A 868 -4.90 -13.22 20.24
C ALA A 868 -4.85 -13.70 21.70
N ARG A 869 -3.64 -13.85 22.24
CA ARG A 869 -3.41 -14.23 23.64
C ARG A 869 -4.01 -13.21 24.59
N ASP A 870 -3.72 -11.92 24.37
CA ASP A 870 -4.19 -10.83 25.22
C ASP A 870 -5.72 -10.68 25.16
N ALA A 871 -6.34 -11.08 24.04
CA ALA A 871 -7.79 -11.15 23.88
C ALA A 871 -8.44 -12.36 24.56
N GLY A 872 -7.65 -13.32 25.03
CA GLY A 872 -8.14 -14.57 25.64
C GLY A 872 -8.48 -15.68 24.65
N LEU A 873 -7.98 -15.63 23.41
CA LEU A 873 -8.12 -16.73 22.45
C LEU A 873 -7.16 -17.88 22.79
N PRO A 874 -7.55 -19.15 22.55
CA PRO A 874 -6.65 -20.28 22.73
C PRO A 874 -5.46 -20.20 21.78
N VAL A 875 -4.25 -20.21 22.34
CA VAL A 875 -2.99 -20.17 21.60
C VAL A 875 -2.04 -21.27 22.07
N GLY A 876 -1.27 -21.83 21.14
CA GLY A 876 -0.15 -22.73 21.39
C GLY A 876 1.14 -22.13 20.80
N LYS A 877 1.70 -22.79 19.80
CA LYS A 877 2.69 -22.21 18.87
C LYS A 877 2.07 -21.10 18.02
N GLY A 878 0.81 -21.27 17.63
CA GLY A 878 -0.02 -20.32 16.88
C GLY A 878 -1.40 -20.14 17.52
N VAL A 879 -2.32 -19.45 16.84
CA VAL A 879 -3.74 -19.40 17.22
C VAL A 879 -4.40 -20.72 16.87
N LEU A 880 -4.97 -21.42 17.87
CA LEU A 880 -5.52 -22.74 17.68
C LEU A 880 -6.80 -22.68 16.84
N VAL A 881 -6.82 -23.43 15.74
CA VAL A 881 -7.97 -23.54 14.83
C VAL A 881 -8.32 -25.00 14.51
N ASP A 882 -9.58 -25.23 14.19
CA ASP A 882 -10.08 -26.49 13.63
C ASP A 882 -9.88 -26.56 12.10
N ASP A 883 -10.36 -27.64 11.45
CA ASP A 883 -10.26 -27.84 10.00
C ASP A 883 -11.02 -26.77 9.20
N ARG A 884 -11.93 -26.04 9.83
CA ARG A 884 -12.68 -24.92 9.24
C ARG A 884 -11.98 -23.57 9.46
N MET A 885 -10.76 -23.59 9.99
CA MET A 885 -9.96 -22.41 10.36
C MET A 885 -10.64 -21.55 11.44
N GLN A 886 -11.59 -22.13 12.19
CA GLN A 886 -12.33 -21.46 13.24
C GLN A 886 -11.64 -21.67 14.59
N THR A 887 -11.58 -20.61 15.39
CA THR A 887 -11.11 -20.70 16.78
C THR A 887 -12.23 -21.26 17.68
N ARG A 888 -11.94 -21.53 18.96
CA ARG A 888 -13.00 -21.89 19.92
C ARG A 888 -14.03 -20.78 20.18
N VAL A 889 -13.72 -19.55 19.79
CA VAL A 889 -14.66 -18.42 19.91
C VAL A 889 -15.45 -18.32 18.62
N SER A 890 -16.78 -18.41 18.75
CA SER A 890 -17.69 -18.33 17.59
C SER A 890 -17.52 -17.02 16.83
N GLY A 891 -17.46 -17.11 15.49
CA GLY A 891 -17.27 -15.95 14.61
C GLY A 891 -15.83 -15.42 14.53
N VAL A 892 -14.86 -16.07 15.18
CA VAL A 892 -13.43 -15.71 15.12
C VAL A 892 -12.63 -16.83 14.46
N TYR A 893 -11.84 -16.48 13.44
CA TYR A 893 -11.06 -17.38 12.59
C TYR A 893 -9.59 -16.95 12.57
N ALA A 894 -8.69 -17.85 12.17
CA ALA A 894 -7.30 -17.52 11.91
C ALA A 894 -6.75 -18.27 10.70
N ALA A 895 -5.89 -17.63 9.91
CA ALA A 895 -5.32 -18.22 8.70
C ALA A 895 -3.89 -17.73 8.42
N GLY A 896 -3.11 -18.58 7.74
CA GLY A 896 -1.71 -18.31 7.41
C GLY A 896 -0.76 -18.58 8.58
N ASP A 897 0.42 -17.95 8.58
CA ASP A 897 1.48 -18.27 9.53
C ASP A 897 1.14 -18.00 11.01
N VAL A 898 0.01 -17.34 11.30
CA VAL A 898 -0.48 -17.16 12.68
C VAL A 898 -1.27 -18.39 13.18
N ALA A 899 -1.88 -19.16 12.27
CA ALA A 899 -2.76 -20.26 12.62
C ALA A 899 -1.99 -21.53 12.96
N GLU A 900 -2.38 -22.18 14.05
CA GLU A 900 -1.96 -23.53 14.41
C GLU A 900 -3.09 -24.51 14.13
N HIS A 901 -2.89 -25.35 13.13
CA HIS A 901 -3.86 -26.33 12.65
C HIS A 901 -3.26 -27.73 12.82
N GLY A 902 -3.96 -28.62 13.54
CA GLY A 902 -3.46 -29.97 13.84
C GLY A 902 -2.12 -29.99 14.59
N GLY A 903 -1.84 -28.99 15.44
CA GLY A 903 -0.59 -28.86 16.19
C GLY A 903 0.62 -28.37 15.37
N ARG A 904 0.39 -27.89 14.14
CA ARG A 904 1.41 -27.48 13.18
C ARG A 904 1.22 -26.03 12.75
N VAL A 905 2.35 -25.34 12.56
CA VAL A 905 2.44 -24.02 11.92
C VAL A 905 3.40 -24.18 10.74
N LEU A 906 2.87 -24.12 9.51
CA LEU A 906 3.64 -24.51 8.32
C LEU A 906 4.48 -23.37 7.75
N GLY A 907 4.01 -22.12 7.80
CA GLY A 907 4.79 -20.97 7.34
C GLY A 907 4.95 -20.88 5.81
N LEU A 908 3.97 -21.37 5.05
CA LEU A 908 4.05 -21.51 3.59
C LEU A 908 2.93 -20.76 2.87
N TRP A 909 3.29 -20.12 1.76
CA TRP A 909 2.38 -19.28 0.99
C TRP A 909 1.13 -20.02 0.46
N PRO A 910 1.23 -21.22 -0.16
CA PRO A 910 0.04 -21.93 -0.66
C PRO A 910 -0.91 -22.37 0.45
N VAL A 911 -0.36 -22.77 1.60
CA VAL A 911 -1.14 -23.13 2.80
C VAL A 911 -1.89 -21.90 3.30
N ALA A 912 -1.21 -20.75 3.38
CA ALA A 912 -1.81 -19.51 3.83
C ALA A 912 -2.98 -19.05 2.92
N THR A 913 -2.89 -19.27 1.61
CA THR A 913 -4.00 -19.00 0.68
C THR A 913 -5.18 -19.92 0.90
N GLU A 914 -4.94 -21.22 1.07
CA GLU A 914 -6.00 -22.21 1.26
C GLU A 914 -6.73 -22.05 2.60
N GLN A 915 -5.97 -21.82 3.67
CA GLN A 915 -6.52 -21.50 4.99
C GLN A 915 -7.34 -20.21 4.96
N ALA A 916 -6.88 -19.18 4.25
CA ALA A 916 -7.60 -17.91 4.14
C ALA A 916 -8.92 -18.07 3.38
N GLU A 917 -8.92 -18.85 2.30
CA GLU A 917 -10.14 -19.18 1.55
C GLU A 917 -11.15 -19.92 2.44
N ALA A 918 -10.70 -20.95 3.18
CA ALA A 918 -11.58 -21.66 4.11
C ALA A 918 -12.12 -20.76 5.22
N ALA A 919 -11.25 -19.95 5.85
CA ALA A 919 -11.65 -18.99 6.88
C ALA A 919 -12.70 -17.99 6.37
N ALA A 920 -12.52 -17.44 5.16
CA ALA A 920 -13.47 -16.51 4.56
C ALA A 920 -14.82 -17.17 4.24
N VAL A 921 -14.81 -18.35 3.60
CA VAL A 921 -16.03 -19.11 3.28
C VAL A 921 -16.80 -19.46 4.55
N ASN A 922 -16.11 -19.92 5.60
CA ASN A 922 -16.74 -20.29 6.86
C ASN A 922 -17.22 -19.08 7.66
N ALA A 923 -16.51 -17.95 7.61
CA ALA A 923 -16.97 -16.70 8.21
C ALA A 923 -18.31 -16.24 7.65
N LEU A 924 -18.56 -16.49 6.36
CA LEU A 924 -19.83 -16.22 5.66
C LEU A 924 -20.90 -17.31 5.86
N GLY A 925 -20.66 -18.31 6.72
CA GLY A 925 -21.61 -19.38 7.01
C GLY A 925 -21.49 -20.62 6.12
N GLY A 926 -20.47 -20.70 5.25
CA GLY A 926 -20.15 -21.90 4.48
C GLY A 926 -19.55 -23.03 5.33
N ASN A 927 -19.21 -24.15 4.69
CA ASN A 927 -18.63 -25.33 5.34
C ASN A 927 -17.47 -25.93 4.52
N ARG A 928 -16.34 -25.23 4.50
CA ARG A 928 -15.11 -25.68 3.85
C ARG A 928 -14.10 -26.15 4.87
N THR A 929 -13.46 -27.29 4.62
CA THR A 929 -12.41 -27.85 5.47
C THR A 929 -11.08 -27.86 4.74
N VAL A 930 -9.99 -27.64 5.47
CA VAL A 930 -8.61 -27.77 4.96
C VAL A 930 -7.98 -29.01 5.60
N PRO A 931 -7.54 -30.01 4.83
CA PRO A 931 -6.87 -31.18 5.38
C PRO A 931 -5.45 -30.86 5.86
N SER A 932 -4.93 -31.62 6.83
CA SER A 932 -3.53 -31.52 7.23
C SER A 932 -2.62 -32.16 6.15
N GLU A 933 -2.12 -31.35 5.21
CA GLU A 933 -1.22 -31.82 4.15
C GLU A 933 0.27 -31.84 4.56
N THR A 934 1.07 -32.55 3.76
CA THR A 934 2.54 -32.46 3.76
C THR A 934 2.97 -31.55 2.60
N PRO A 935 3.18 -30.25 2.84
CA PRO A 935 3.44 -29.32 1.75
C PRO A 935 4.86 -29.53 1.18
N PRO A 936 5.04 -29.37 -0.15
CA PRO A 936 6.37 -29.34 -0.74
C PRO A 936 7.13 -28.09 -0.30
N THR A 937 8.45 -28.22 -0.25
CA THR A 937 9.39 -27.14 0.04
C THR A 937 10.35 -26.98 -1.13
N ILE A 938 10.63 -25.74 -1.51
CA ILE A 938 11.42 -25.43 -2.70
C ILE A 938 12.41 -24.32 -2.36
N LEU A 939 13.65 -24.45 -2.86
CA LEU A 939 14.66 -23.39 -2.88
C LEU A 939 14.92 -23.04 -4.35
N LYS A 940 14.64 -21.80 -4.73
CA LYS A 940 14.90 -21.23 -6.06
C LYS A 940 15.39 -19.79 -5.92
N GLY A 941 16.15 -19.28 -6.88
CA GLY A 941 16.68 -17.90 -6.86
C GLY A 941 18.10 -17.74 -6.29
N VAL A 942 18.80 -18.85 -6.08
CA VAL A 942 20.23 -18.90 -5.71
C VAL A 942 21.05 -19.66 -6.77
N GLU A 943 20.62 -19.60 -8.03
CA GLU A 943 21.16 -20.41 -9.16
C GLU A 943 21.09 -21.93 -8.93
N LEU A 944 20.17 -22.35 -8.07
CA LEU A 944 19.91 -23.75 -7.75
C LEU A 944 18.40 -23.96 -7.70
N GLU A 945 17.92 -25.04 -8.31
CA GLU A 945 16.52 -25.48 -8.21
C GLU A 945 16.47 -26.73 -7.35
N LEU A 946 15.94 -26.60 -6.13
CA LEU A 946 15.72 -27.72 -5.23
C LEU A 946 14.24 -27.83 -4.88
N PHE A 947 13.71 -29.03 -4.99
CA PHE A 947 12.39 -29.43 -4.56
C PHE A 947 12.51 -30.58 -3.56
N SER A 948 11.70 -30.54 -2.51
CA SER A 948 11.56 -31.65 -1.55
C SER A 948 10.14 -31.74 -1.00
N ILE A 949 9.64 -32.96 -0.83
CA ILE A 949 8.35 -33.26 -0.23
C ILE A 949 8.45 -34.57 0.57
N GLY A 950 7.68 -34.68 1.65
CA GLY A 950 7.63 -35.90 2.46
C GLY A 950 8.80 -36.05 3.44
N PRO A 951 8.98 -37.25 4.03
CA PRO A 951 10.05 -37.52 4.97
C PRO A 951 11.41 -37.53 4.25
N VAL A 952 12.39 -36.87 4.87
CA VAL A 952 13.76 -36.81 4.37
C VAL A 952 14.48 -38.13 4.62
N ASP A 953 14.52 -38.54 5.89
CA ASP A 953 15.22 -39.75 6.31
C ASP A 953 14.25 -40.96 6.18
N PRO A 954 14.67 -42.06 5.53
CA PRO A 954 13.82 -43.22 5.31
C PRO A 954 13.56 -43.97 6.61
N GLY A 955 12.36 -44.55 6.75
CA GLY A 955 12.00 -45.44 7.85
C GLY A 955 12.56 -46.86 7.69
N PRO A 956 12.49 -47.70 8.73
CA PRO A 956 12.89 -49.10 8.64
C PRO A 956 12.05 -49.84 7.59
N GLY A 957 12.70 -50.40 6.56
CA GLY A 957 12.05 -51.15 5.48
C GLY A 957 11.54 -50.31 4.31
N ASP A 958 11.87 -49.01 4.25
CA ASP A 958 11.55 -48.16 3.10
C ASP A 958 12.54 -48.40 1.93
N ASP A 959 12.01 -48.43 0.71
CA ASP A 959 12.79 -48.44 -0.51
C ASP A 959 13.20 -47.02 -0.91
N VAL A 960 14.46 -46.84 -1.28
CA VAL A 960 14.98 -45.55 -1.73
C VAL A 960 15.54 -45.68 -3.14
N VAL A 961 15.03 -44.87 -4.07
CA VAL A 961 15.56 -44.73 -5.42
C VAL A 961 16.38 -43.46 -5.49
N VAL A 962 17.65 -43.55 -5.89
CA VAL A 962 18.55 -42.40 -6.03
C VAL A 962 19.17 -42.38 -7.42
N ILE A 963 19.16 -41.21 -8.04
CA ILE A 963 19.90 -40.90 -9.26
C ILE A 963 20.77 -39.69 -8.97
N ASP A 964 22.07 -39.94 -8.88
CA ASP A 964 23.10 -38.92 -8.66
C ASP A 964 23.98 -38.85 -9.92
N ARG A 965 24.11 -37.66 -10.51
CA ARG A 965 24.97 -37.42 -11.67
C ARG A 965 26.03 -36.38 -11.30
N PRO A 966 27.21 -36.77 -10.77
CA PRO A 966 28.17 -35.84 -10.18
C PRO A 966 28.71 -34.74 -11.12
N ALA A 967 28.67 -34.96 -12.44
CA ALA A 967 29.17 -34.01 -13.44
C ALA A 967 28.26 -32.79 -13.66
N VAL A 968 26.99 -32.86 -13.25
CA VAL A 968 25.99 -31.79 -13.36
C VAL A 968 25.31 -31.67 -12.00
N PRO A 969 24.96 -30.49 -11.45
CA PRO A 969 24.27 -30.37 -10.17
C PRO A 969 22.80 -30.89 -10.25
N SER A 970 22.65 -32.21 -10.42
CA SER A 970 21.41 -32.93 -10.69
C SER A 970 21.31 -34.13 -9.76
N TYR A 971 20.32 -34.12 -8.86
CA TYR A 971 20.08 -35.20 -7.90
C TYR A 971 18.57 -35.48 -7.81
N ARG A 972 18.17 -36.74 -7.95
CA ARG A 972 16.77 -37.16 -7.84
C ARG A 972 16.68 -38.31 -6.85
N ARG A 973 15.77 -38.20 -5.88
CA ARG A 973 15.54 -39.20 -4.85
C ARG A 973 14.06 -39.41 -4.61
N LEU A 974 13.61 -40.66 -4.56
CA LEU A 974 12.24 -41.05 -4.21
C LEU A 974 12.29 -42.03 -3.03
N VAL A 975 11.43 -41.80 -2.04
CA VAL A 975 11.23 -42.68 -0.88
C VAL A 975 9.89 -43.37 -1.03
N VAL A 976 9.92 -44.70 -1.00
CA VAL A 976 8.75 -45.56 -1.08
C VAL A 976 8.63 -46.32 0.23
N SER A 977 7.52 -46.13 0.94
CA SER A 977 7.25 -46.82 2.20
C SER A 977 6.04 -47.72 2.02
N ARG A 978 6.18 -49.01 2.38
CA ARG A 978 5.12 -50.02 2.23
C ARG A 978 4.51 -50.03 0.82
N GLY A 979 5.36 -49.94 -0.20
CA GLY A 979 4.95 -49.90 -1.60
C GLY A 979 4.22 -48.62 -2.05
N HIS A 980 4.28 -47.52 -1.29
CA HIS A 980 3.67 -46.23 -1.68
C HIS A 980 4.70 -45.12 -1.71
N ALA A 981 4.60 -44.20 -2.69
CA ALA A 981 5.45 -43.01 -2.74
C ALA A 981 5.13 -42.07 -1.58
N VAL A 982 6.09 -41.84 -0.69
CA VAL A 982 5.90 -41.02 0.53
C VAL A 982 6.76 -39.77 0.59
N GLY A 983 7.88 -39.73 -0.14
CA GLY A 983 8.75 -38.55 -0.21
C GLY A 983 9.58 -38.48 -1.48
N ALA A 984 9.95 -37.28 -1.88
CA ALA A 984 10.77 -37.05 -3.07
C ALA A 984 11.68 -35.83 -2.90
N THR A 985 12.84 -35.86 -3.56
CA THR A 985 13.77 -34.73 -3.67
C THR A 985 14.24 -34.63 -5.11
N VAL A 986 14.17 -33.44 -5.69
CA VAL A 986 14.64 -33.15 -7.05
C VAL A 986 15.51 -31.90 -7.01
N LEU A 987 16.78 -32.04 -7.37
CA LEU A 987 17.77 -30.98 -7.48
C LEU A 987 18.18 -30.87 -8.95
N GLY A 988 18.26 -29.63 -9.44
CA GLY A 988 18.52 -29.33 -10.85
C GLY A 988 17.22 -29.16 -11.66
N HIS A 989 17.36 -28.69 -12.89
CA HIS A 989 16.22 -28.36 -13.74
C HIS A 989 15.57 -29.61 -14.36
N HIS A 990 14.66 -30.25 -13.61
CA HIS A 990 13.89 -31.43 -14.04
C HIS A 990 12.37 -31.23 -13.79
N PRO A 991 11.70 -30.34 -14.55
CA PRO A 991 10.32 -29.94 -14.26
C PRO A 991 9.31 -31.09 -14.40
N ALA A 992 9.49 -31.98 -15.39
CA ALA A 992 8.62 -33.14 -15.59
C ALA A 992 8.72 -34.12 -14.41
N ASP A 993 9.94 -34.43 -13.97
CA ASP A 993 10.18 -35.34 -12.84
C ASP A 993 9.67 -34.74 -11.52
N LEU A 994 9.85 -33.44 -11.33
CA LEU A 994 9.32 -32.71 -10.16
C LEU A 994 7.80 -32.81 -10.10
N SER A 995 7.10 -32.46 -11.18
CA SER A 995 5.62 -32.49 -11.22
C SER A 995 5.10 -33.92 -11.01
N ALA A 996 5.71 -34.90 -11.67
CA ALA A 996 5.33 -36.31 -11.54
C ALA A 996 5.56 -36.84 -10.11
N ALA A 997 6.72 -36.54 -9.50
CA ALA A 997 7.03 -36.94 -8.14
C ALA A 997 6.17 -36.24 -7.09
N GLN A 998 5.90 -34.94 -7.26
CA GLN A 998 5.00 -34.18 -6.40
C GLN A 998 3.60 -34.80 -6.40
N LYS A 999 3.07 -35.12 -7.58
CA LYS A 999 1.76 -35.75 -7.72
C LYS A 999 1.74 -37.15 -7.10
N ALA A 1000 2.77 -37.97 -7.37
CA ALA A 1000 2.88 -39.30 -6.83
C ALA A 1000 2.89 -39.34 -5.29
N VAL A 1001 3.62 -38.40 -4.65
CA VAL A 1001 3.69 -38.30 -3.19
C VAL A 1001 2.39 -37.75 -2.58
N ARG A 1002 1.79 -36.72 -3.20
CA ARG A 1002 0.51 -36.14 -2.72
C ARG A 1002 -0.63 -37.17 -2.77
N ASP A 1003 -0.72 -37.91 -3.86
CA ASP A 1003 -1.73 -38.96 -4.07
C ASP A 1003 -1.40 -40.25 -3.30
N LYS A 1004 -0.21 -40.35 -2.69
CA LYS A 1004 0.36 -41.58 -2.11
C LYS A 1004 0.23 -42.75 -3.07
N ARG A 1005 0.72 -42.62 -4.30
CA ARG A 1005 0.52 -43.65 -5.34
C ARG A 1005 1.24 -44.95 -4.98
N PRO A 1006 0.64 -46.12 -5.26
CA PRO A 1006 1.32 -47.40 -5.14
C PRO A 1006 2.46 -47.50 -6.17
N VAL A 1007 3.57 -48.11 -5.77
CA VAL A 1007 4.78 -48.31 -6.59
C VAL A 1007 5.14 -49.80 -6.55
N GLY A 1008 4.96 -50.47 -7.70
CA GLY A 1008 5.26 -51.87 -7.89
C GLY A 1008 6.77 -52.17 -8.04
N PRO A 1009 7.18 -53.43 -7.90
CA PRO A 1009 8.58 -53.85 -8.01
C PRO A 1009 9.15 -53.65 -9.42
N VAL A 1010 8.34 -53.77 -10.48
CA VAL A 1010 8.78 -53.50 -11.87
C VAL A 1010 9.00 -52.00 -12.06
N ALA A 1011 8.06 -51.18 -11.59
CA ALA A 1011 8.20 -49.72 -11.61
C ALA A 1011 9.44 -49.23 -10.85
N LEU A 1012 9.80 -49.83 -9.70
CA LEU A 1012 11.04 -49.52 -8.98
C LEU A 1012 12.29 -49.72 -9.85
N GLY A 1013 12.33 -50.77 -10.68
CA GLY A 1013 13.41 -51.00 -11.64
C GLY A 1013 13.53 -49.90 -12.69
N VAL A 1014 12.39 -49.48 -13.26
CA VAL A 1014 12.32 -48.39 -14.25
C VAL A 1014 12.77 -47.05 -13.65
N LEU A 1015 12.36 -46.75 -12.42
CA LEU A 1015 12.73 -45.55 -11.70
C LEU A 1015 14.24 -45.50 -11.40
N ARG A 1016 14.86 -46.63 -11.05
CA ARG A 1016 16.31 -46.75 -10.81
C ARG A 1016 17.13 -46.50 -12.09
N ASN A 1017 16.57 -46.82 -13.26
CA ASN A 1017 17.18 -46.53 -14.56
C ASN A 1017 17.04 -45.07 -15.01
N GLY A 1018 16.34 -44.24 -14.23
CA GLY A 1018 16.24 -42.80 -14.49
C GLY A 1018 15.03 -42.34 -15.27
N ASN A 1019 14.09 -43.24 -15.59
CA ASN A 1019 12.84 -42.87 -16.26
C ASN A 1019 11.73 -42.59 -15.24
N TRP A 1020 11.64 -41.34 -14.81
CA TRP A 1020 10.62 -40.88 -13.85
C TRP A 1020 9.28 -40.53 -14.51
N GLY A 1021 9.17 -40.61 -15.85
CA GLY A 1021 7.91 -40.42 -16.56
C GLY A 1021 6.83 -41.44 -16.13
N ILE A 1022 7.23 -42.62 -15.64
CA ILE A 1022 6.32 -43.64 -15.10
C ILE A 1022 5.52 -43.16 -13.89
N LEU A 1023 6.01 -42.17 -13.13
CA LEU A 1023 5.29 -41.60 -11.97
C LEU A 1023 3.97 -40.92 -12.37
N SER A 1024 3.86 -40.48 -13.63
CA SER A 1024 2.67 -39.84 -14.18
C SER A 1024 1.55 -40.82 -14.54
N ASP A 1025 1.88 -42.09 -14.78
CA ASP A 1025 0.96 -43.16 -15.20
C ASP A 1025 0.59 -44.07 -14.00
N PRO A 1026 -0.61 -43.90 -13.39
CA PRO A 1026 -0.98 -44.64 -12.17
C PRO A 1026 -1.07 -46.15 -12.39
N GLU A 1027 -1.48 -46.59 -13.57
CA GLU A 1027 -1.72 -48.02 -13.86
C GLU A 1027 -0.40 -48.77 -14.01
N ARG A 1028 0.55 -48.17 -14.74
CA ARG A 1028 1.89 -48.74 -14.89
C ARG A 1028 2.75 -48.62 -13.64
N LEU A 1029 2.48 -47.63 -12.78
CA LEU A 1029 3.22 -47.45 -11.54
C LEU A 1029 2.87 -48.52 -10.50
N ALA A 1030 1.65 -49.06 -10.54
CA ALA A 1030 1.17 -50.08 -9.60
C ALA A 1030 1.66 -51.52 -9.93
N TYR A 1031 2.14 -51.75 -11.16
CA TYR A 1031 2.66 -53.03 -11.66
C TYR A 1031 4.17 -53.15 -11.38
#